data_AF-A0A976PFY7-F1
#
_entry.id   AF-A0A976PFY7-F1
#
_cell.length_a   1.000
_cell.length_b   1.000
_cell.length_c   1.000
_cell.angle_alpha   90.00
_cell.angle_beta   90.00
_cell.angle_gamma   90.00
#
_symmetry.space_group_name_H-M   'P 1'
#
loop_
_entity.id
_entity.type
_entity.pdbx_description
1 polymer ?
#
loop_
_entity_poly.entity_id
_entity_poly.type
_entity_poly.pdbx_seq_one_letter_code
_entity_poly.pdbx_strand_id
1 'polypeptide(L)'
;MTKKHEPGMAYDMKKLNKVFAFLSVAFLLTVIWVFLDDYMRPWKMVQLEAQKIKREKLTAKIEAEAKKIDQKKLEELNKKLDESEKIVAGRKDDISKLHGELATIQRDLTDETIINGQLNAQIGAVGFQYGVAHTNHDPKADTLFAKLQDLKSRYAKSKNNLKELEGKKKGLNKEVEKLQAEVTTVEREIKDLLNTKTLLEKAKKTTDIDPVFFIRNAPLGDFLDPTVKIQQIVAKNITDDRYFQHVPKVDRCITCHTFIGTPGYEDQPNPHKTHPNLDLMVDKDSPHPMKSFGCTTCHGGEGHRVTDFGSIAHTPETPEQRKDWVEKYNWHEPHKVPHVMFKKSMTEASCVKCHQGVEWIPGATVLNEGRRQMEKFGCYACHKIEGWEHKRKPGPSLKKIAAKVDKKFFKSWVWSPKSFNKHAKMPQFFDQVNNNTKKEFIDKNVAEVNAMAEYIWSISEDYKPFAKFTGGDKKRGKELVKSVGCMGCHGAEGFEAESKKIDAYAGPFLTGTGSKVNADWLVSWLIKPSHYSPDTIMPSFRLSNKEANDITAYLMSLKNKSFDKLSFEEMNKEARDEVLLSYFSAFDTVEVAQGRLAKMSDREKTLELGKRSVGKYGCYSCHDISGFEGRSPIGPELSKVGSKPLTQFGFSHEHDVEHSRDGWIKAHLLNPRRWDNGVDKPFKDLLR
;
A
#
# COMPACT_ATOMS: atom_id res chain seq x y z
N MET A 1 -23.12 -42.61 -62.43
CA MET A 1 -23.16 -41.19 -62.83
C MET A 1 -22.14 -40.42 -62.01
N THR A 2 -20.92 -40.38 -62.52
CA THR A 2 -19.75 -39.74 -61.90
C THR A 2 -19.88 -38.22 -62.00
N LYS A 3 -19.73 -37.52 -60.87
CA LYS A 3 -19.82 -36.06 -60.80
C LYS A 3 -18.80 -35.46 -61.77
N LYS A 4 -19.27 -34.67 -62.74
CA LYS A 4 -18.43 -33.90 -63.65
C LYS A 4 -17.59 -32.92 -62.84
N HIS A 5 -16.35 -33.29 -62.54
CA HIS A 5 -15.29 -32.36 -62.20
C HIS A 5 -14.76 -31.77 -63.52
N GLU A 6 -14.61 -30.45 -63.61
CA GLU A 6 -14.02 -29.81 -64.78
C GLU A 6 -12.57 -30.29 -64.97
N PRO A 7 -12.10 -30.49 -66.22
CA PRO A 7 -10.78 -31.08 -66.48
C PRO A 7 -9.67 -30.16 -65.93
N GLY A 8 -8.82 -30.73 -65.06
CA GLY A 8 -7.70 -30.04 -64.43
C GLY A 8 -7.89 -29.65 -62.95
N MET A 9 -9.07 -29.89 -62.37
CA MET A 9 -9.36 -29.47 -60.99
C MET A 9 -9.60 -30.67 -60.06
N ALA A 10 -8.82 -30.76 -58.96
CA ALA A 10 -8.89 -31.86 -57.99
C ALA A 10 -10.17 -31.89 -57.12
N TYR A 11 -11.02 -30.85 -57.17
CA TYR A 11 -12.19 -30.68 -56.29
C TYR A 11 -13.44 -30.21 -57.05
N ASP A 12 -14.63 -30.39 -56.43
CA ASP A 12 -15.91 -29.88 -56.94
C ASP A 12 -16.03 -28.36 -56.66
N MET A 13 -15.81 -27.55 -57.69
CA MET A 13 -15.82 -26.08 -57.58
C MET A 13 -17.14 -25.51 -57.10
N LYS A 14 -18.29 -26.14 -57.41
CA LYS A 14 -19.59 -25.68 -56.90
C LYS A 14 -19.71 -25.88 -55.40
N LYS A 15 -19.18 -26.98 -54.88
CA LYS A 15 -19.10 -27.20 -53.42
C LYS A 15 -18.12 -26.24 -52.76
N LEU A 16 -16.93 -26.06 -53.35
CA LEU A 16 -15.92 -25.16 -52.80
C LEU A 16 -16.43 -23.72 -52.71
N ASN A 17 -17.09 -23.22 -53.76
CA ASN A 17 -17.68 -21.88 -53.75
C ASN A 17 -18.78 -21.73 -52.69
N LYS A 18 -19.60 -22.76 -52.47
CA LYS A 18 -20.62 -22.75 -51.39
C LYS A 18 -19.98 -22.72 -50.00
N VAL A 19 -18.93 -23.51 -49.78
CA VAL A 19 -18.19 -23.52 -48.50
C VAL A 19 -17.49 -22.18 -48.28
N PHE A 20 -16.83 -21.63 -49.30
CA PHE A 20 -16.20 -20.31 -49.23
C PHE A 20 -17.22 -19.21 -48.94
N ALA A 21 -18.37 -19.20 -49.61
CA ALA A 21 -19.44 -18.23 -49.34
C ALA A 21 -19.98 -18.35 -47.91
N PHE A 22 -20.23 -19.58 -47.43
CA PHE A 22 -20.66 -19.82 -46.06
C PHE A 22 -19.62 -19.33 -45.03
N LEU A 23 -18.35 -19.69 -45.20
CA LEU A 23 -17.27 -19.25 -44.31
C LEU A 23 -17.07 -17.73 -44.36
N SER A 24 -17.23 -17.11 -45.53
CA SER A 24 -17.15 -15.64 -45.68
C SER A 24 -18.28 -14.94 -44.93
N VAL A 25 -19.52 -15.45 -45.01
CA VAL A 25 -20.66 -14.93 -44.26
C VAL A 25 -20.47 -15.18 -42.76
N ALA A 26 -20.04 -16.37 -42.35
CA ALA A 26 -19.77 -16.68 -40.95
C ALA A 26 -18.66 -15.80 -40.37
N PHE A 27 -17.59 -15.56 -41.15
CA PHE A 27 -16.52 -14.65 -40.78
C PHE A 27 -17.03 -13.21 -40.66
N LEU A 28 -17.83 -12.73 -41.60
CA LEU A 28 -18.44 -11.39 -41.53
C LEU A 28 -19.31 -11.23 -40.28
N LEU A 29 -20.18 -12.20 -39.99
CA LEU A 29 -21.02 -12.19 -38.80
C LEU A 29 -20.17 -12.21 -37.51
N THR A 30 -19.08 -12.98 -37.51
CA THR A 30 -18.15 -13.03 -36.38
C THR A 30 -17.42 -11.70 -36.18
N VAL A 31 -16.98 -11.07 -37.27
CA VAL A 31 -16.34 -9.74 -37.22
C VAL A 31 -17.33 -8.70 -36.68
N ILE A 32 -18.57 -8.67 -37.19
CA ILE A 32 -19.62 -7.78 -36.69
C ILE A 32 -19.87 -8.03 -35.19
N TRP A 33 -19.93 -9.30 -34.77
CA TRP A 33 -20.09 -9.66 -33.37
C TRP A 33 -18.93 -9.16 -32.51
N VAL A 34 -17.68 -9.35 -32.93
CA VAL A 34 -16.49 -8.83 -32.20
C VAL A 34 -16.55 -7.31 -32.05
N PHE A 35 -16.92 -6.58 -33.11
CA PHE A 35 -17.09 -5.13 -33.02
C PHE A 35 -18.23 -4.73 -32.09
N LEU A 36 -19.35 -5.47 -32.09
CA LEU A 36 -20.48 -5.19 -31.20
C LEU A 36 -20.13 -5.48 -29.73
N ASP A 37 -19.43 -6.58 -29.47
CA ASP A 37 -18.95 -6.95 -28.14
C ASP A 37 -17.95 -5.91 -27.60
N ASP A 38 -17.00 -5.47 -28.44
CA ASP A 38 -16.05 -4.41 -28.09
C ASP A 38 -16.76 -3.05 -27.87
N TYR A 39 -17.82 -2.79 -28.63
CA TYR A 39 -18.62 -1.59 -28.52
C TYR A 39 -19.42 -1.52 -27.22
N MET A 40 -20.00 -2.65 -26.78
CA MET A 40 -20.91 -2.74 -25.62
C MET A 40 -20.20 -2.96 -24.27
N ARG A 41 -18.94 -2.53 -24.14
CA ARG A 41 -18.17 -2.75 -22.90
C ARG A 41 -18.83 -2.11 -21.67
N PRO A 42 -18.89 -2.82 -20.51
CA PRO A 42 -19.57 -2.35 -19.30
C PRO A 42 -19.15 -0.98 -18.77
N TRP A 43 -17.88 -0.60 -18.93
CA TRP A 43 -17.36 0.68 -18.44
C TRP A 43 -18.01 1.90 -19.12
N LYS A 44 -18.53 1.76 -20.35
CA LYS A 44 -19.23 2.86 -21.04
C LYS A 44 -20.51 3.25 -20.29
N MET A 45 -21.25 2.27 -19.79
CA MET A 45 -22.46 2.50 -19.00
C MET A 45 -22.16 3.29 -17.72
N VAL A 46 -21.03 2.98 -17.07
CA VAL A 46 -20.56 3.71 -15.89
C VAL A 46 -20.29 5.18 -16.22
N GLN A 47 -19.62 5.47 -17.34
CA GLN A 47 -19.39 6.87 -17.74
C GLN A 47 -20.66 7.62 -18.14
N LEU A 48 -21.62 6.95 -18.77
CA LEU A 48 -22.94 7.54 -19.07
C LEU A 48 -23.71 7.90 -17.79
N GLU A 49 -23.68 7.02 -16.78
CA GLU A 49 -24.27 7.29 -15.46
C GLU A 49 -23.58 8.48 -14.78
N ALA A 50 -22.25 8.55 -14.85
CA ALA A 50 -21.49 9.69 -14.34
C ALA A 50 -21.90 11.00 -15.03
N GLN A 51 -22.12 11.01 -16.35
CA GLN A 51 -22.60 12.20 -17.08
C GLN A 51 -23.96 12.65 -16.56
N LYS A 52 -24.88 11.71 -16.30
CA LYS A 52 -26.19 12.01 -15.70
C LYS A 52 -26.05 12.65 -14.32
N ILE A 53 -25.26 12.05 -13.42
CA ILE A 53 -25.01 12.58 -12.07
C ILE A 53 -24.39 13.99 -12.15
N LYS A 54 -23.42 14.20 -13.04
CA LYS A 54 -22.79 15.50 -13.26
C LYS A 54 -23.80 16.54 -13.74
N ARG A 55 -24.69 16.18 -14.65
CA ARG A 55 -25.75 17.06 -15.18
C ARG A 55 -26.75 17.49 -14.10
N GLU A 56 -27.20 16.55 -13.27
CA GLU A 56 -28.12 16.84 -12.16
C GLU A 56 -27.49 17.84 -11.18
N LYS A 57 -26.22 17.58 -10.78
CA LYS A 57 -25.50 18.44 -9.87
C LYS A 57 -25.17 19.82 -10.44
N LEU A 58 -24.83 19.89 -11.73
CA LEU A 58 -24.66 21.18 -12.43
C LEU A 58 -25.98 21.95 -12.50
N THR A 59 -27.10 21.26 -12.72
CA THR A 59 -28.43 21.89 -12.74
C THR A 59 -28.77 22.50 -11.37
N ALA A 60 -28.57 21.74 -10.28
CA ALA A 60 -28.76 22.25 -8.93
C ALA A 60 -27.84 23.45 -8.62
N LYS A 61 -26.58 23.44 -9.08
CA LYS A 61 -25.66 24.58 -8.94
C LYS A 61 -26.12 25.81 -9.73
N ILE A 62 -26.61 25.63 -10.95
CA ILE A 62 -27.15 26.72 -11.78
C ILE A 62 -28.37 27.34 -11.11
N GLU A 63 -29.29 26.53 -10.59
CA GLU A 63 -30.47 27.01 -9.87
C GLU A 63 -30.11 27.76 -8.59
N ALA A 64 -29.15 27.24 -7.82
CA ALA A 64 -28.66 27.90 -6.61
C ALA A 64 -27.98 29.24 -6.92
N GLU A 65 -27.17 29.29 -7.98
CA GLU A 65 -26.51 30.52 -8.41
C GLU A 65 -27.51 31.54 -8.97
N ALA A 66 -28.51 31.09 -9.74
CA ALA A 66 -29.57 31.95 -10.25
C ALA A 66 -30.35 32.67 -9.14
N LYS A 67 -30.51 32.05 -7.96
CA LYS A 67 -31.14 32.66 -6.78
C LYS A 67 -30.28 33.75 -6.11
N LYS A 68 -28.96 33.74 -6.30
CA LYS A 68 -28.04 34.76 -5.75
C LYS A 68 -27.94 36.01 -6.62
N ILE A 69 -28.36 35.90 -7.89
CA ILE A 69 -28.33 37.02 -8.83
C ILE A 69 -29.38 38.04 -8.40
N ASP A 70 -28.93 39.28 -8.17
CA ASP A 70 -29.80 40.40 -7.87
C ASP A 70 -30.63 40.77 -9.12
N GLN A 71 -31.87 40.31 -9.14
CA GLN A 71 -32.79 40.52 -10.26
C GLN A 71 -33.11 42.00 -10.47
N LYS A 72 -33.19 42.80 -9.41
CA LYS A 72 -33.46 44.24 -9.52
C LYS A 72 -32.30 44.94 -10.18
N LYS A 73 -31.08 44.64 -9.72
CA LYS A 73 -29.86 45.18 -10.33
C LYS A 73 -29.70 44.72 -11.79
N LEU A 74 -30.05 43.47 -12.11
CA LEU A 74 -30.02 42.96 -13.48
C LEU A 74 -31.03 43.68 -14.38
N GLU A 75 -32.25 43.93 -13.91
CA GLU A 75 -33.27 44.71 -14.62
C GLU A 75 -32.82 46.17 -14.84
N GLU A 76 -32.24 46.80 -13.82
CA GLU A 76 -31.66 48.15 -13.92
C GLU A 76 -30.54 48.21 -14.96
N LEU A 77 -29.63 47.23 -14.95
CA LEU A 77 -28.53 47.14 -15.91
C LEU A 77 -29.05 46.87 -17.33
N ASN A 78 -30.07 46.02 -17.51
CA ASN A 78 -30.68 45.79 -18.82
C ASN A 78 -31.36 47.05 -19.35
N LYS A 79 -32.07 47.81 -18.51
CA LYS A 79 -32.65 49.10 -18.90
C LYS A 79 -31.56 50.12 -19.29
N LYS A 80 -30.48 50.16 -18.51
CA LYS A 80 -29.31 51.02 -18.81
C LYS A 80 -28.60 50.58 -20.09
N LEU A 81 -28.61 49.28 -20.41
CA LEU A 81 -28.07 48.75 -21.65
C LEU A 81 -28.90 49.23 -22.84
N ASP A 82 -30.23 49.09 -22.80
CA ASP A 82 -31.14 49.61 -23.84
C ASP A 82 -30.97 51.12 -24.08
N GLU A 83 -30.79 51.90 -23.02
CA GLU A 83 -30.52 53.35 -23.12
C GLU A 83 -29.14 53.62 -23.75
N SER A 84 -28.12 52.86 -23.35
CA SER A 84 -26.76 52.97 -23.90
C SER A 84 -26.71 52.55 -25.37
N GLU A 85 -27.44 51.51 -25.76
CA GLU A 85 -27.55 51.05 -27.15
C GLU A 85 -28.22 52.11 -28.03
N LYS A 86 -29.23 52.83 -27.55
CA LYS A 86 -29.84 53.97 -28.27
C LYS A 86 -28.86 55.12 -28.46
N ILE A 87 -28.04 55.42 -27.45
CA ILE A 87 -26.99 56.45 -27.53
C ILE A 87 -25.93 56.06 -28.58
N VAL A 88 -25.46 54.80 -28.54
CA VAL A 88 -24.48 54.27 -29.50
C VAL A 88 -25.08 54.17 -30.91
N ALA A 89 -26.37 53.86 -31.04
CA ALA A 89 -27.07 53.85 -32.33
C ALA A 89 -27.12 55.24 -32.97
N GLY A 90 -27.16 56.31 -32.18
CA GLY A 90 -27.00 57.69 -32.65
C GLY A 90 -25.60 58.02 -33.21
N ARG A 91 -24.58 57.21 -32.87
CA ARG A 91 -23.19 57.32 -33.35
C ARG A 91 -22.85 56.26 -34.42
N LYS A 92 -23.87 55.62 -34.99
CA LYS A 92 -23.70 54.48 -35.92
C LYS A 92 -22.87 54.84 -37.15
N ASP A 93 -23.03 56.04 -37.69
CA ASP A 93 -22.31 56.47 -38.89
C ASP A 93 -20.80 56.68 -38.60
N ASP A 94 -20.45 57.24 -37.44
CA ASP A 94 -19.07 57.40 -36.99
C ASP A 94 -18.39 56.04 -36.74
N ILE A 95 -19.10 55.12 -36.10
CA ILE A 95 -18.62 53.75 -35.86
C ILE A 95 -18.44 53.00 -37.19
N SER A 96 -19.39 53.14 -38.13
CA SER A 96 -19.31 52.53 -39.46
C SER A 96 -18.09 53.05 -40.24
N LYS A 97 -17.82 54.35 -40.16
CA LYS A 97 -16.64 54.97 -40.77
C LYS A 97 -15.33 54.41 -40.18
N LEU A 98 -15.21 54.36 -38.86
CA LEU A 98 -14.04 53.78 -38.19
C LEU A 98 -13.86 52.29 -38.51
N HIS A 99 -14.96 51.53 -38.64
CA HIS A 99 -14.89 50.13 -39.09
C HIS A 99 -14.41 50.01 -40.55
N GLY A 100 -14.79 50.92 -41.44
CA GLY A 100 -14.26 50.99 -42.80
C GLY A 100 -12.75 51.28 -42.84
N GLU A 101 -12.29 52.20 -41.98
CA GLU A 101 -10.86 52.49 -41.81
C GLU A 101 -10.11 51.29 -41.22
N LEU A 102 -10.67 50.62 -40.21
CA LEU A 102 -10.12 49.38 -39.64
C LEU A 102 -10.04 48.25 -40.67
N ALA A 103 -11.05 48.08 -41.53
CA ALA A 103 -11.04 47.09 -42.59
C ALA A 103 -9.92 47.36 -43.60
N THR A 104 -9.70 48.63 -43.93
CA THR A 104 -8.59 49.07 -44.80
C THR A 104 -7.24 48.77 -44.16
N ILE A 105 -7.03 49.17 -42.90
CA ILE A 105 -5.79 48.88 -42.15
C ILE A 105 -5.57 47.37 -41.99
N GLN A 106 -6.64 46.58 -41.80
CA GLN A 106 -6.54 45.13 -41.68
C GLN A 106 -6.12 44.47 -42.99
N ARG A 107 -6.61 44.96 -44.14
CA ARG A 107 -6.13 44.53 -45.45
C ARG A 107 -4.66 44.87 -45.62
N ASP A 108 -4.27 46.12 -45.34
CA ASP A 108 -2.89 46.58 -45.48
C ASP A 108 -1.93 45.81 -44.55
N LEU A 109 -2.36 45.47 -43.33
CA LEU A 109 -1.63 44.56 -42.41
C LEU A 109 -1.44 43.16 -43.01
N THR A 110 -2.47 42.64 -43.68
CA THR A 110 -2.42 41.31 -44.29
C THR A 110 -1.42 41.30 -45.45
N ASP A 111 -1.48 42.32 -46.31
CA ASP A 111 -0.57 42.49 -47.44
C ASP A 111 0.88 42.65 -46.96
N GLU A 112 1.12 43.52 -45.97
CA GLU A 112 2.45 43.74 -45.41
C GLU A 112 2.97 42.51 -44.67
N THR A 113 2.11 41.71 -44.02
CA THR A 113 2.49 40.43 -43.39
C THR A 113 2.97 39.42 -44.44
N ILE A 114 2.29 39.35 -45.59
CA ILE A 114 2.69 38.49 -46.70
C ILE A 114 4.05 38.94 -47.25
N ILE A 115 4.24 40.25 -47.48
CA ILE A 115 5.51 40.83 -47.93
C ILE A 115 6.64 40.51 -46.94
N ASN A 116 6.39 40.69 -45.64
CA ASN A 116 7.36 40.40 -44.58
C ASN A 116 7.76 38.92 -44.57
N GLY A 117 6.79 38.02 -44.68
CA GLY A 117 7.01 36.57 -44.75
C GLY A 117 7.81 36.15 -45.98
N GLN A 118 7.51 36.71 -47.15
CA GLN A 118 8.27 36.46 -48.39
C GLN A 118 9.71 36.95 -48.28
N LEU A 119 9.93 38.16 -47.75
CA LEU A 119 11.28 38.70 -47.53
C LEU A 119 12.08 37.84 -46.55
N ASN A 120 11.46 37.35 -45.45
CA ASN A 120 12.12 36.46 -44.51
C ASN A 120 12.53 35.13 -45.15
N ALA A 121 11.65 34.53 -45.96
CA ALA A 121 11.95 33.31 -46.69
C ALA A 121 13.11 33.53 -47.69
N GLN A 122 13.14 34.66 -48.40
CA GLN A 122 14.23 35.03 -49.31
C GLN A 122 15.55 35.28 -48.57
N ILE A 123 15.52 35.91 -47.39
CA ILE A 123 16.70 36.06 -46.52
C ILE A 123 17.26 34.70 -46.12
N GLY A 124 16.40 33.74 -45.75
CA GLY A 124 16.82 32.37 -45.44
C GLY A 124 17.47 31.66 -46.64
N ALA A 125 16.85 31.74 -47.81
CA ALA A 125 17.36 31.12 -49.04
C ALA A 125 18.69 31.75 -49.51
N VAL A 126 18.75 33.09 -49.62
CA VAL A 126 19.96 33.81 -50.06
C VAL A 126 21.05 33.73 -48.98
N GLY A 127 20.69 33.71 -47.70
CA GLY A 127 21.62 33.51 -46.59
C GLY A 127 22.31 32.15 -46.63
N PHE A 128 21.55 31.09 -46.94
CA PHE A 128 22.12 29.77 -47.17
C PHE A 128 23.06 29.74 -48.40
N GLN A 129 22.62 30.32 -49.53
CA GLN A 129 23.44 30.43 -50.74
C GLN A 129 24.75 31.19 -50.49
N TYR A 130 24.68 32.31 -49.76
CA TYR A 130 25.84 33.07 -49.34
C TYR A 130 26.75 32.25 -48.42
N GLY A 131 26.23 31.53 -47.42
CA GLY A 131 27.01 30.71 -46.52
C GLY A 131 27.81 29.63 -47.26
N VAL A 132 27.20 28.98 -48.25
CA VAL A 132 27.88 28.01 -49.13
C VAL A 132 28.93 28.69 -50.02
N ALA A 133 28.58 29.79 -50.69
CA ALA A 133 29.49 30.51 -51.59
C ALA A 133 30.71 31.10 -50.85
N HIS A 134 30.49 31.64 -49.65
CA HIS A 134 31.53 32.23 -48.80
C HIS A 134 32.50 31.16 -48.27
N THR A 135 31.98 30.01 -47.84
CA THR A 135 32.81 28.87 -47.38
C THR A 135 33.68 28.29 -48.50
N ASN A 136 33.18 28.32 -49.75
CA ASN A 136 33.88 27.80 -50.92
C ASN A 136 34.71 28.85 -51.68
N HIS A 137 34.85 30.08 -51.16
CA HIS A 137 35.53 31.20 -51.83
C HIS A 137 35.04 31.49 -53.27
N ASP A 138 33.75 31.29 -53.53
CA ASP A 138 33.14 31.56 -54.84
C ASP A 138 33.07 33.08 -55.09
N PRO A 139 33.51 33.59 -56.27
CA PRO A 139 33.42 35.02 -56.62
C PRO A 139 32.02 35.64 -56.49
N LYS A 140 30.96 34.83 -56.52
CA LYS A 140 29.57 35.27 -56.35
C LYS A 140 29.23 35.66 -54.91
N ALA A 141 30.08 35.34 -53.92
CA ALA A 141 29.82 35.60 -52.50
C ALA A 141 29.52 37.09 -52.23
N ASP A 142 30.27 38.01 -52.84
CA ASP A 142 30.06 39.46 -52.64
C ASP A 142 28.72 39.94 -53.21
N THR A 143 28.32 39.41 -54.38
CA THR A 143 27.02 39.73 -54.99
C THR A 143 25.85 39.20 -54.18
N LEU A 144 25.99 38.00 -53.60
CA LEU A 144 24.98 37.40 -52.72
C LEU A 144 24.91 38.14 -51.39
N PHE A 145 26.03 38.62 -50.87
CA PHE A 145 26.07 39.45 -49.67
C PHE A 145 25.36 40.79 -49.88
N ALA A 146 25.62 41.49 -50.98
CA ALA A 146 24.92 42.73 -51.32
C ALA A 146 23.40 42.51 -51.44
N LYS A 147 22.98 41.42 -52.10
CA LYS A 147 21.56 41.04 -52.20
C LYS A 147 20.95 40.70 -50.83
N LEU A 148 21.70 40.01 -49.96
CA LEU A 148 21.26 39.71 -48.60
C LEU A 148 21.08 40.99 -47.76
N GLN A 149 21.96 41.98 -47.90
CA GLN A 149 21.85 43.27 -47.20
C GLN A 149 20.64 44.07 -47.68
N ASP A 150 20.38 44.12 -48.99
CA ASP A 150 19.17 44.75 -49.54
C ASP A 150 17.89 44.09 -48.99
N LEU A 151 17.83 42.75 -49.02
CA LEU A 151 16.69 41.99 -48.49
C LEU A 151 16.49 42.24 -46.99
N LYS A 152 17.56 42.27 -46.20
CA LYS A 152 17.50 42.61 -44.76
C LYS A 152 17.01 44.04 -44.51
N SER A 153 17.45 45.00 -45.32
CA SER A 153 16.99 46.39 -45.25
C SER A 153 15.49 46.50 -45.55
N ARG A 154 15.03 45.87 -46.63
CA ARG A 154 13.61 45.81 -47.01
C ARG A 154 12.76 45.10 -45.97
N TYR A 155 13.26 44.01 -45.39
CA TYR A 155 12.61 43.30 -44.29
C TYR A 155 12.47 44.18 -43.03
N ALA A 156 13.52 44.92 -42.67
CA ALA A 156 13.47 45.87 -41.55
C ALA A 156 12.45 46.99 -41.80
N LYS A 157 12.37 47.53 -43.02
CA LYS A 157 11.36 48.52 -43.42
C LYS A 157 9.94 47.95 -43.33
N SER A 158 9.71 46.76 -43.87
CA SER A 158 8.42 46.05 -43.80
C SER A 158 8.00 45.78 -42.35
N LYS A 159 8.94 45.39 -41.48
CA LYS A 159 8.69 45.19 -40.05
C LYS A 159 8.31 46.49 -39.33
N ASN A 160 8.91 47.62 -39.72
CA ASN A 160 8.52 48.94 -39.20
C ASN A 160 7.12 49.34 -39.69
N ASN A 161 6.77 49.09 -40.96
CA ASN A 161 5.44 49.32 -41.49
C ASN A 161 4.37 48.51 -40.73
N LEU A 162 4.63 47.22 -40.45
CA LEU A 162 3.75 46.39 -39.63
C LEU A 162 3.49 47.03 -38.26
N LYS A 163 4.55 47.48 -37.58
CA LYS A 163 4.42 48.14 -36.27
C LYS A 163 3.61 49.44 -36.34
N GLU A 164 3.77 50.22 -37.41
CA GLU A 164 3.00 51.44 -37.62
C GLU A 164 1.52 51.14 -37.87
N LEU A 165 1.22 50.16 -38.73
CA LEU A 165 -0.14 49.73 -39.02
C LEU A 165 -0.83 49.10 -37.80
N GLU A 166 -0.11 48.29 -37.00
CA GLU A 166 -0.59 47.79 -35.71
C GLU A 166 -0.88 48.94 -34.73
N GLY A 167 -0.02 49.97 -34.71
CA GLY A 167 -0.24 51.19 -33.94
C GLY A 167 -1.52 51.93 -34.37
N LYS A 168 -1.73 52.11 -35.67
CA LYS A 168 -2.95 52.71 -36.24
C LYS A 168 -4.20 51.90 -35.92
N LYS A 169 -4.15 50.57 -36.11
CA LYS A 169 -5.23 49.64 -35.74
C LYS A 169 -5.58 49.76 -34.26
N LYS A 170 -4.58 49.79 -33.37
CA LYS A 170 -4.79 49.97 -31.94
C LYS A 170 -5.41 51.32 -31.60
N GLY A 171 -4.99 52.39 -32.29
CA GLY A 171 -5.57 53.73 -32.18
C GLY A 171 -7.05 53.74 -32.55
N LEU A 172 -7.38 53.25 -33.74
CA LEU A 172 -8.76 53.16 -34.24
C LEU A 172 -9.65 52.27 -33.36
N ASN A 173 -9.15 51.12 -32.92
CA ASN A 173 -9.88 50.26 -31.97
C ASN A 173 -10.18 51.00 -30.65
N LYS A 174 -9.24 51.82 -30.15
CA LYS A 174 -9.46 52.63 -28.93
C LYS A 174 -10.52 53.71 -29.15
N GLU A 175 -10.63 54.24 -30.36
CA GLU A 175 -11.70 55.20 -30.71
C GLU A 175 -13.06 54.52 -30.81
N VAL A 176 -13.13 53.33 -31.42
CA VAL A 176 -14.35 52.50 -31.43
C VAL A 176 -14.76 52.14 -30.01
N GLU A 177 -13.83 51.66 -29.18
CA GLU A 177 -14.07 51.35 -27.77
C GLU A 177 -14.58 52.56 -26.99
N LYS A 178 -14.08 53.78 -27.26
CA LYS A 178 -14.59 55.01 -26.63
C LYS A 178 -16.02 55.31 -27.05
N LEU A 179 -16.34 55.16 -28.34
CA LEU A 179 -17.68 55.42 -28.86
C LEU A 179 -18.72 54.40 -28.38
N GLN A 180 -18.27 53.19 -28.04
CA GLN A 180 -19.07 52.09 -27.51
C GLN A 180 -18.96 51.94 -25.97
N ALA A 181 -18.18 52.80 -25.30
CA ALA A 181 -17.80 52.61 -23.91
C ALA A 181 -19.00 52.48 -22.96
N GLU A 182 -20.10 53.19 -23.24
CA GLU A 182 -21.32 53.13 -22.43
C GLU A 182 -21.95 51.73 -22.50
N VAL A 183 -22.06 51.13 -23.69
CA VAL A 183 -22.56 49.76 -23.90
C VAL A 183 -21.59 48.74 -23.32
N THR A 184 -20.32 48.80 -23.68
CA THR A 184 -19.31 47.81 -23.25
C THR A 184 -19.13 47.79 -21.72
N THR A 185 -19.27 48.93 -21.06
CA THR A 185 -19.21 49.01 -19.58
C THR A 185 -20.39 48.29 -18.94
N VAL A 186 -21.61 48.52 -19.43
CA VAL A 186 -22.83 47.89 -18.91
C VAL A 186 -22.84 46.39 -19.24
N GLU A 187 -22.45 45.99 -20.45
CA GLU A 187 -22.29 44.58 -20.83
C GLU A 187 -21.30 43.85 -19.92
N ARG A 188 -20.19 44.50 -19.54
CA ARG A 188 -19.23 43.92 -18.59
C ARG A 188 -19.83 43.76 -17.20
N GLU A 189 -20.59 44.76 -16.71
CA GLU A 189 -21.26 44.66 -15.41
C GLU A 189 -22.31 43.53 -15.39
N ILE A 190 -23.09 43.37 -16.46
CA ILE A 190 -24.02 42.25 -16.64
C ILE A 190 -23.26 40.92 -16.71
N LYS A 191 -22.17 40.86 -17.48
CA LYS A 191 -21.35 39.67 -17.61
C LYS A 191 -20.73 39.26 -16.28
N ASP A 192 -20.21 40.21 -15.50
CA ASP A 192 -19.62 39.93 -14.18
C ASP A 192 -20.69 39.42 -13.21
N LEU A 193 -21.92 39.96 -13.28
CA LEU A 193 -23.06 39.50 -12.49
C LEU A 193 -23.52 38.07 -12.88
N LEU A 194 -23.43 37.70 -14.16
CA LEU A 194 -23.88 36.41 -14.68
C LEU A 194 -22.76 35.37 -14.83
N ASN A 195 -21.49 35.75 -14.68
CA ASN A 195 -20.32 34.98 -15.10
C ASN A 195 -20.33 33.55 -14.55
N THR A 196 -20.55 33.39 -13.24
CA THR A 196 -20.59 32.07 -12.58
C THR A 196 -21.69 31.18 -13.17
N LYS A 197 -22.89 31.73 -13.39
CA LYS A 197 -24.02 31.01 -13.98
C LYS A 197 -23.70 30.60 -15.42
N THR A 198 -23.18 31.51 -16.24
CA THR A 198 -22.83 31.24 -17.64
C THR A 198 -21.74 30.17 -17.76
N LEU A 199 -20.74 30.18 -16.86
CA LEU A 199 -19.72 29.14 -16.81
C LEU A 199 -20.30 27.77 -16.45
N LEU A 200 -21.23 27.71 -15.50
CA LEU A 200 -21.93 26.48 -15.13
C LEU A 200 -22.82 25.95 -16.27
N GLU A 201 -23.52 26.82 -16.98
CA GLU A 201 -24.33 26.46 -18.16
C GLU A 201 -23.47 25.92 -19.29
N LYS A 202 -22.32 26.55 -19.56
CA LYS A 202 -21.34 26.04 -20.52
C LYS A 202 -20.80 24.68 -20.11
N ALA A 203 -20.52 24.47 -18.82
CA ALA A 203 -20.11 23.17 -18.30
C ALA A 203 -21.22 22.11 -18.43
N LYS A 204 -22.49 22.48 -18.21
CA LYS A 204 -23.65 21.58 -18.38
C LYS A 204 -23.81 21.15 -19.84
N LYS A 205 -23.58 22.04 -20.81
CA LYS A 205 -23.63 21.71 -22.24
C LYS A 205 -22.67 20.57 -22.64
N THR A 206 -21.54 20.41 -21.94
CA THR A 206 -20.60 19.30 -22.17
C THR A 206 -21.14 17.93 -21.74
N THR A 207 -22.31 17.88 -21.09
CA THR A 207 -22.98 16.66 -20.60
C THR A 207 -24.24 16.32 -21.41
N ASP A 208 -24.51 17.06 -22.49
CA ASP A 208 -25.68 16.80 -23.33
C ASP A 208 -25.47 15.58 -24.23
N ILE A 209 -26.51 14.74 -24.30
CA ILE A 209 -26.59 13.57 -25.18
C ILE A 209 -27.43 14.00 -26.38
N ASP A 210 -26.78 14.63 -27.36
CA ASP A 210 -27.38 15.12 -28.60
C ASP A 210 -27.15 14.14 -29.78
N PRO A 211 -27.73 14.34 -30.97
CA PRO A 211 -27.44 13.48 -32.12
C PRO A 211 -25.95 13.41 -32.48
N VAL A 212 -25.19 14.48 -32.21
CA VAL A 212 -23.74 14.53 -32.43
C VAL A 212 -23.02 13.57 -31.48
N PHE A 213 -23.46 13.44 -30.23
CA PHE A 213 -22.98 12.44 -29.28
C PHE A 213 -23.14 11.02 -29.83
N PHE A 214 -24.30 10.68 -30.39
CA PHE A 214 -24.51 9.35 -30.96
C PHE A 214 -23.61 9.08 -32.17
N ILE A 215 -23.41 10.07 -33.04
CA ILE A 215 -22.52 9.94 -34.21
C ILE A 215 -21.06 9.76 -33.76
N ARG A 216 -20.59 10.58 -32.81
CA ARG A 216 -19.21 10.54 -32.31
C ARG A 216 -18.87 9.25 -31.57
N ASN A 217 -19.84 8.68 -30.85
CA ASN A 217 -19.63 7.45 -30.09
C ASN A 217 -20.19 6.22 -30.83
N ALA A 218 -20.48 6.29 -32.14
CA ALA A 218 -20.92 5.14 -32.94
C ALA A 218 -19.74 4.23 -33.34
N PRO A 219 -19.98 2.94 -33.68
CA PRO A 219 -18.94 2.07 -34.23
C PRO A 219 -18.22 2.74 -35.42
N LEU A 220 -16.88 2.69 -35.43
CA LEU A 220 -16.00 3.38 -36.40
C LEU A 220 -15.99 4.93 -36.33
N GLY A 221 -16.92 5.60 -35.64
CA GLY A 221 -16.84 7.03 -35.31
C GLY A 221 -16.06 7.29 -34.01
N ASP A 222 -16.12 6.33 -33.08
CA ASP A 222 -15.54 6.32 -31.73
C ASP A 222 -14.00 6.49 -31.72
N PHE A 223 -13.29 6.29 -32.84
CA PHE A 223 -11.83 6.40 -32.88
C PHE A 223 -11.31 7.84 -33.07
N LEU A 224 -12.13 8.77 -33.59
CA LEU A 224 -11.67 10.12 -33.97
C LEU A 224 -11.67 11.09 -32.79
N ASP A 225 -12.76 11.17 -32.03
CA ASP A 225 -12.88 12.03 -30.83
C ASP A 225 -14.07 11.60 -29.94
N PRO A 226 -13.94 10.49 -29.21
CA PRO A 226 -15.04 9.93 -28.43
C PRO A 226 -15.29 10.73 -27.15
N THR A 227 -16.58 10.86 -26.79
CA THR A 227 -16.99 11.53 -25.54
C THR A 227 -16.80 10.61 -24.34
N VAL A 228 -16.99 9.31 -24.54
CA VAL A 228 -16.81 8.24 -23.55
C VAL A 228 -15.55 7.48 -23.92
N LYS A 229 -14.53 7.52 -23.07
CA LYS A 229 -13.22 6.92 -23.38
C LYS A 229 -12.51 6.38 -22.16
N ILE A 230 -11.63 5.41 -22.40
CA ILE A 230 -10.73 4.88 -21.37
C ILE A 230 -9.83 6.02 -20.87
N GLN A 231 -9.86 6.24 -19.56
CA GLN A 231 -9.01 7.19 -18.87
C GLN A 231 -7.84 6.42 -18.28
N GLN A 232 -6.61 6.88 -18.54
CA GLN A 232 -5.41 6.19 -18.09
C GLN A 232 -4.38 7.13 -17.46
N ILE A 233 -3.67 6.60 -16.46
CA ILE A 233 -2.55 7.23 -15.79
C ILE A 233 -1.34 6.34 -16.02
N VAL A 234 -0.22 6.94 -16.42
CA VAL A 234 1.05 6.22 -16.62
C VAL A 234 2.05 6.76 -15.61
N ALA A 235 2.29 5.99 -14.55
CA ALA A 235 3.25 6.34 -13.51
C ALA A 235 4.67 5.99 -13.99
N LYS A 236 5.42 6.99 -14.46
CA LYS A 236 6.74 6.75 -15.08
C LYS A 236 7.81 6.21 -14.12
N ASN A 237 7.70 6.56 -12.84
CA ASN A 237 8.69 6.21 -11.81
C ASN A 237 8.32 4.94 -11.02
N ILE A 238 7.20 4.30 -11.38
CA ILE A 238 6.73 3.07 -10.74
C ILE A 238 6.60 2.04 -11.85
N THR A 239 7.25 0.90 -11.71
CA THR A 239 7.25 -0.14 -12.73
C THR A 239 6.56 -1.41 -12.21
N ASP A 240 5.89 -2.10 -13.12
CA ASP A 240 5.48 -3.48 -12.93
C ASP A 240 6.50 -4.40 -13.62
N ASP A 241 6.79 -5.56 -13.01
CA ASP A 241 7.53 -6.62 -13.68
C ASP A 241 6.57 -7.42 -14.56
N ARG A 242 6.77 -7.33 -15.87
CA ARG A 242 6.00 -8.07 -16.88
C ARG A 242 6.98 -8.87 -17.72
N TYR A 243 6.96 -10.18 -17.55
CA TYR A 243 7.81 -11.10 -18.34
C TYR A 243 9.30 -10.70 -18.32
N PHE A 244 9.83 -10.40 -17.13
CA PHE A 244 11.23 -10.00 -16.91
C PHE A 244 11.59 -8.63 -17.51
N GLN A 245 10.59 -7.79 -17.79
CA GLN A 245 10.77 -6.41 -18.20
C GLN A 245 10.06 -5.47 -17.23
N HIS A 246 10.77 -4.44 -16.79
CA HIS A 246 10.19 -3.34 -16.02
C HIS A 246 9.47 -2.39 -16.96
N VAL A 247 8.13 -2.45 -16.95
CA VAL A 247 7.30 -1.53 -17.72
C VAL A 247 6.72 -0.46 -16.80
N PRO A 248 6.58 0.81 -17.25
CA PRO A 248 5.86 1.82 -16.49
C PRO A 248 4.46 1.34 -16.12
N LYS A 249 4.08 1.58 -14.87
CA LYS A 249 2.79 1.14 -14.36
C LYS A 249 1.67 1.94 -15.03
N VAL A 250 0.68 1.23 -15.57
CA VAL A 250 -0.51 1.85 -16.20
C VAL A 250 -1.73 1.55 -15.35
N ASP A 251 -2.47 2.61 -15.03
CA ASP A 251 -3.66 2.55 -14.21
C ASP A 251 -4.85 3.15 -14.95
N ARG A 252 -5.92 2.37 -15.08
CA ARG A 252 -7.15 2.76 -15.78
C ARG A 252 -8.38 2.81 -14.86
N CYS A 253 -8.19 2.77 -13.54
CA CYS A 253 -9.28 2.72 -12.57
C CYS A 253 -10.24 3.91 -12.70
N ILE A 254 -9.72 5.10 -13.05
CA ILE A 254 -10.51 6.32 -13.28
C ILE A 254 -11.44 6.25 -14.50
N THR A 255 -11.35 5.19 -15.31
CA THR A 255 -12.33 4.92 -16.36
C THR A 255 -13.72 4.65 -15.76
N CYS A 256 -13.78 3.89 -14.67
CA CYS A 256 -15.02 3.58 -13.95
C CYS A 256 -15.19 4.45 -12.69
N HIS A 257 -14.10 4.79 -12.00
CA HIS A 257 -14.11 5.63 -10.80
C HIS A 257 -14.12 7.12 -11.15
N THR A 258 -15.21 7.57 -11.76
CA THR A 258 -15.27 8.81 -12.56
C THR A 258 -15.06 10.11 -11.76
N PHE A 259 -15.43 10.13 -10.47
CA PHE A 259 -15.32 11.32 -9.62
C PHE A 259 -14.30 11.17 -8.48
N ILE A 260 -13.45 10.16 -8.54
CA ILE A 260 -12.56 9.83 -7.42
C ILE A 260 -11.67 10.99 -6.99
N GLY A 261 -11.19 11.80 -7.94
CA GLY A 261 -10.37 13.00 -7.67
C GLY A 261 -11.15 14.31 -7.75
N THR A 262 -12.48 14.29 -7.68
CA THR A 262 -13.32 15.49 -7.81
C THR A 262 -14.10 15.75 -6.54
N PRO A 263 -13.93 16.90 -5.86
CA PRO A 263 -14.68 17.21 -4.64
C PRO A 263 -16.18 17.41 -4.89
N GLY A 264 -16.97 17.16 -3.85
CA GLY A 264 -18.42 17.32 -3.81
C GLY A 264 -19.22 16.07 -4.19
N TYR A 265 -18.58 14.98 -4.62
CA TYR A 265 -19.25 13.73 -5.00
C TYR A 265 -19.10 12.64 -3.90
N GLU A 266 -18.86 13.04 -2.65
CA GLU A 266 -18.64 12.16 -1.50
C GLU A 266 -19.89 11.32 -1.16
N ASP A 267 -21.08 11.85 -1.45
CA ASP A 267 -22.37 11.20 -1.18
C ASP A 267 -22.81 10.23 -2.29
N GLN A 268 -22.11 10.20 -3.43
CA GLN A 268 -22.47 9.32 -4.55
C GLN A 268 -22.12 7.86 -4.26
N PRO A 269 -22.87 6.88 -4.78
CA PRO A 269 -22.49 5.47 -4.65
C PRO A 269 -21.19 5.16 -5.42
N ASN A 270 -20.48 4.10 -5.01
CA ASN A 270 -19.39 3.58 -5.85
C ASN A 270 -19.97 3.06 -7.18
N PRO A 271 -19.27 3.30 -8.31
CA PRO A 271 -17.91 3.83 -8.44
C PRO A 271 -17.80 5.36 -8.58
N HIS A 272 -18.91 6.11 -8.46
CA HIS A 272 -18.99 7.56 -8.65
C HIS A 272 -18.63 8.39 -7.41
N LYS A 273 -18.13 7.76 -6.35
CA LYS A 273 -17.79 8.42 -5.09
C LYS A 273 -16.43 9.14 -5.17
N THR A 274 -16.33 10.32 -4.55
CA THR A 274 -15.04 11.00 -4.29
C THR A 274 -14.17 10.22 -3.31
N HIS A 275 -12.85 10.30 -3.47
CA HIS A 275 -11.91 9.65 -2.56
C HIS A 275 -12.10 10.16 -1.12
N PRO A 276 -12.16 9.28 -0.09
CA PRO A 276 -12.45 9.70 1.28
C PRO A 276 -11.34 10.56 1.91
N ASN A 277 -10.11 10.48 1.40
CA ASN A 277 -8.95 11.23 1.87
C ASN A 277 -8.35 12.05 0.74
N LEU A 278 -9.11 12.99 0.16
CA LEU A 278 -8.73 13.74 -1.03
C LEU A 278 -7.47 14.61 -0.80
N ASP A 279 -7.35 15.26 0.35
CA ASP A 279 -6.21 16.15 0.63
C ASP A 279 -4.90 15.39 0.87
N LEU A 280 -4.99 14.13 1.31
CA LEU A 280 -3.84 13.26 1.54
C LEU A 280 -3.47 12.44 0.30
N MET A 281 -4.48 12.10 -0.51
CA MET A 281 -4.39 11.17 -1.63
C MET A 281 -5.18 11.69 -2.83
N VAL A 282 -4.71 11.40 -4.05
CA VAL A 282 -5.42 11.64 -5.31
C VAL A 282 -5.42 13.13 -5.74
N ASP A 283 -5.68 14.08 -4.85
CA ASP A 283 -5.69 15.50 -5.22
C ASP A 283 -4.35 15.96 -5.82
N LYS A 284 -4.39 16.94 -6.72
CA LYS A 284 -3.21 17.47 -7.41
C LYS A 284 -2.18 18.08 -6.45
N ASP A 285 -2.63 18.66 -5.34
CA ASP A 285 -1.81 19.34 -4.34
C ASP A 285 -1.56 18.43 -3.12
N SER A 286 -2.13 17.22 -3.12
CA SER A 286 -1.88 16.22 -2.07
C SER A 286 -0.42 15.73 -2.10
N PRO A 287 0.09 15.17 -0.99
CA PRO A 287 1.37 14.47 -0.99
C PRO A 287 1.42 13.24 -1.92
N HIS A 288 0.26 12.68 -2.29
CA HIS A 288 0.14 11.52 -3.17
C HIS A 288 -0.78 11.81 -4.38
N PRO A 289 -0.37 12.70 -5.30
CA PRO A 289 -1.22 13.09 -6.41
C PRO A 289 -1.44 11.93 -7.37
N MET A 290 -2.69 11.75 -7.80
CA MET A 290 -3.12 10.60 -8.59
C MET A 290 -2.29 10.40 -9.86
N LYS A 291 -1.90 11.50 -10.52
CA LYS A 291 -1.12 11.47 -11.77
C LYS A 291 0.28 10.86 -11.59
N SER A 292 0.84 10.91 -10.39
CA SER A 292 2.18 10.39 -10.09
C SER A 292 2.14 8.95 -9.56
N PHE A 293 1.07 8.58 -8.84
CA PHE A 293 0.99 7.31 -8.13
C PHE A 293 0.06 6.28 -8.77
N GLY A 294 -1.04 6.71 -9.42
CA GLY A 294 -2.13 5.81 -9.81
C GLY A 294 -2.87 5.20 -8.61
N CYS A 295 -3.90 4.41 -8.86
CA CYS A 295 -4.74 3.80 -7.83
C CYS A 295 -4.16 2.47 -7.32
N THR A 296 -3.76 1.61 -8.25
CA THR A 296 -3.24 0.25 -8.02
C THR A 296 -1.90 0.23 -7.29
N THR A 297 -1.18 1.34 -7.17
CA THR A 297 0.00 1.45 -6.29
C THR A 297 -0.38 1.26 -4.83
N CYS A 298 -1.48 1.90 -4.42
CA CYS A 298 -2.01 1.82 -3.06
C CYS A 298 -3.00 0.65 -2.88
N HIS A 299 -3.88 0.43 -3.87
CA HIS A 299 -4.95 -0.55 -3.78
C HIS A 299 -4.57 -1.95 -4.29
N GLY A 300 -3.50 -2.10 -5.06
CA GLY A 300 -3.20 -3.37 -5.75
C GLY A 300 -4.16 -3.62 -6.92
N GLY A 301 -4.22 -4.86 -7.40
CA GLY A 301 -5.04 -5.25 -8.55
C GLY A 301 -4.34 -5.03 -9.90
N GLU A 302 -5.11 -5.18 -10.97
CA GLU A 302 -4.61 -5.15 -12.35
C GLU A 302 -5.08 -3.89 -13.09
N GLY A 303 -4.30 -2.82 -12.99
CA GLY A 303 -4.63 -1.49 -13.51
C GLY A 303 -4.67 -1.40 -15.04
N HIS A 304 -4.08 -2.37 -15.76
CA HIS A 304 -4.09 -2.40 -17.22
C HIS A 304 -5.43 -2.88 -17.79
N ARG A 305 -6.27 -3.56 -17.01
CA ARG A 305 -7.52 -4.17 -17.50
C ARG A 305 -8.72 -3.27 -17.27
N VAL A 306 -9.61 -3.22 -18.27
CA VAL A 306 -10.88 -2.47 -18.25
C VAL A 306 -11.97 -3.21 -19.04
N THR A 307 -11.89 -4.53 -19.13
CA THR A 307 -12.88 -5.34 -19.86
C THR A 307 -14.17 -5.43 -19.06
N ASP A 308 -14.06 -5.73 -17.76
CA ASP A 308 -15.17 -5.99 -16.86
C ASP A 308 -14.75 -5.78 -15.40
N PHE A 309 -15.71 -5.89 -14.48
CA PHE A 309 -15.50 -5.70 -13.05
C PHE A 309 -14.49 -6.71 -12.45
N GLY A 310 -14.52 -7.98 -12.84
CA GLY A 310 -13.63 -9.02 -12.32
C GLY A 310 -12.20 -8.90 -12.84
N SER A 311 -12.01 -8.37 -14.04
CA SER A 311 -10.71 -8.30 -14.72
C SER A 311 -9.64 -7.50 -13.97
N ILE A 312 -10.05 -6.52 -13.16
CA ILE A 312 -9.18 -5.65 -12.36
C ILE A 312 -8.78 -6.32 -11.03
N ALA A 313 -9.32 -7.51 -10.74
CA ALA A 313 -9.12 -8.28 -9.52
C ALA A 313 -9.60 -7.56 -8.25
N HIS A 314 -10.78 -6.92 -8.32
CA HIS A 314 -11.49 -6.44 -7.13
C HIS A 314 -11.70 -7.58 -6.14
N THR A 315 -11.45 -7.29 -4.86
CA THR A 315 -11.57 -8.27 -3.78
C THR A 315 -12.66 -7.82 -2.81
N PRO A 316 -13.66 -8.68 -2.52
CA PRO A 316 -14.73 -8.33 -1.59
C PRO A 316 -14.20 -8.25 -0.15
N GLU A 317 -14.75 -7.31 0.62
CA GLU A 317 -14.44 -7.12 2.03
C GLU A 317 -15.05 -8.23 2.90
N THR A 318 -16.29 -8.62 2.61
CA THR A 318 -17.05 -9.58 3.42
C THR A 318 -17.65 -10.73 2.58
N PRO A 319 -18.00 -11.87 3.20
CA PRO A 319 -18.71 -12.95 2.53
C PRO A 319 -20.06 -12.53 1.92
N GLU A 320 -20.77 -11.59 2.55
CA GLU A 320 -22.04 -11.05 2.04
C GLU A 320 -21.80 -10.23 0.78
N GLN A 321 -20.79 -9.36 0.79
CA GLN A 321 -20.39 -8.60 -0.39
C GLN A 321 -19.93 -9.53 -1.52
N ARG A 322 -19.23 -10.62 -1.19
CA ARG A 322 -18.86 -11.65 -2.18
C ARG A 322 -20.09 -12.23 -2.86
N LYS A 323 -21.12 -12.61 -2.10
CA LYS A 323 -22.38 -13.15 -2.66
C LYS A 323 -23.07 -12.13 -3.56
N ASP A 324 -23.19 -10.88 -3.11
CA ASP A 324 -23.75 -9.78 -3.91
C ASP A 324 -22.98 -9.57 -5.23
N TRP A 325 -21.64 -9.63 -5.19
CA TRP A 325 -20.82 -9.44 -6.39
C TRP A 325 -20.89 -10.62 -7.36
N VAL A 326 -21.06 -11.86 -6.85
CA VAL A 326 -21.31 -13.04 -7.69
C VAL A 326 -22.62 -12.84 -8.46
N GLU A 327 -23.68 -12.41 -7.79
CA GLU A 327 -24.99 -12.19 -8.42
C GLU A 327 -24.98 -11.00 -9.40
N LYS A 328 -24.44 -9.86 -8.96
CA LYS A 328 -24.52 -8.60 -9.72
C LYS A 328 -23.51 -8.49 -10.85
N TYR A 329 -22.30 -9.03 -10.66
CA TYR A 329 -21.17 -8.83 -11.57
C TYR A 329 -20.59 -10.13 -12.11
N ASN A 330 -21.22 -11.28 -11.84
CA ASN A 330 -20.65 -12.60 -12.15
C ASN A 330 -19.22 -12.75 -11.61
N TRP A 331 -18.97 -12.17 -10.42
CA TRP A 331 -17.64 -12.15 -9.83
C TRP A 331 -17.18 -13.57 -9.48
N HIS A 332 -15.92 -13.87 -9.76
CA HIS A 332 -15.25 -15.09 -9.34
C HIS A 332 -13.85 -14.76 -8.85
N GLU A 333 -13.24 -15.66 -8.09
CA GLU A 333 -11.91 -15.43 -7.54
C GLU A 333 -10.86 -15.24 -8.67
N PRO A 334 -10.08 -14.15 -8.64
CA PRO A 334 -9.10 -13.84 -9.68
C PRO A 334 -7.83 -14.70 -9.56
N HIS A 335 -7.91 -15.94 -10.05
CA HIS A 335 -6.82 -16.92 -10.01
C HIS A 335 -5.70 -16.68 -11.05
N LYS A 336 -5.91 -15.80 -12.03
CA LYS A 336 -4.94 -15.47 -13.10
C LYS A 336 -4.18 -14.18 -12.87
N VAL A 337 -4.39 -13.51 -11.73
CA VAL A 337 -3.77 -12.21 -11.41
C VAL A 337 -2.82 -12.42 -10.22
N PRO A 338 -1.49 -12.27 -10.41
CA PRO A 338 -0.52 -12.51 -9.33
C PRO A 338 -0.73 -11.61 -8.10
N HIS A 339 -1.19 -10.38 -8.32
CA HIS A 339 -1.43 -9.38 -7.29
C HIS A 339 -2.86 -8.85 -7.37
N VAL A 340 -3.75 -9.47 -6.58
CA VAL A 340 -5.14 -9.03 -6.45
C VAL A 340 -5.21 -7.69 -5.70
N MET A 341 -6.34 -6.99 -5.84
CA MET A 341 -6.60 -5.77 -5.08
C MET A 341 -6.71 -6.10 -3.59
N PHE A 342 -6.18 -5.24 -2.72
CA PHE A 342 -6.38 -5.39 -1.28
C PHE A 342 -7.86 -5.21 -0.93
N LYS A 343 -8.31 -5.96 0.09
CA LYS A 343 -9.52 -5.62 0.84
C LYS A 343 -9.42 -4.16 1.30
N LYS A 344 -10.54 -3.44 1.36
CA LYS A 344 -10.56 -2.01 1.67
C LYS A 344 -9.86 -1.72 3.01
N SER A 345 -10.09 -2.57 4.00
CA SER A 345 -9.47 -2.50 5.33
C SER A 345 -7.96 -2.72 5.35
N MET A 346 -7.37 -3.23 4.27
CA MET A 346 -5.95 -3.60 4.19
C MET A 346 -5.13 -2.67 3.28
N THR A 347 -5.74 -1.60 2.76
CA THR A 347 -5.07 -0.69 1.80
C THR A 347 -3.83 0.00 2.38
N GLU A 348 -3.81 0.25 3.70
CA GLU A 348 -2.63 0.78 4.40
C GLU A 348 -1.39 -0.12 4.30
N ALA A 349 -1.55 -1.42 4.01
CA ALA A 349 -0.42 -2.32 3.81
C ALA A 349 0.51 -1.85 2.66
N SER A 350 -0.01 -1.09 1.69
CA SER A 350 0.81 -0.53 0.61
C SER A 350 1.69 0.64 1.03
N CYS A 351 1.43 1.30 2.16
CA CYS A 351 2.24 2.45 2.60
C CYS A 351 3.70 2.06 2.77
N VAL A 352 3.99 0.82 3.18
CA VAL A 352 5.36 0.31 3.36
C VAL A 352 6.14 0.17 2.05
N LYS A 353 5.50 0.28 0.87
CA LYS A 353 6.22 0.23 -0.41
C LYS A 353 7.15 1.43 -0.58
N CYS A 354 6.76 2.59 -0.06
CA CYS A 354 7.54 3.83 -0.13
C CYS A 354 8.05 4.29 1.24
N HIS A 355 7.29 4.01 2.31
CA HIS A 355 7.65 4.36 3.68
C HIS A 355 8.38 3.21 4.40
N GLN A 356 9.44 2.70 3.77
CA GLN A 356 10.36 1.74 4.40
C GLN A 356 11.28 2.48 5.38
N GLY A 357 11.67 1.81 6.47
CA GLY A 357 12.62 2.35 7.46
C GLY A 357 12.07 3.43 8.40
N VAL A 358 10.82 3.87 8.26
CA VAL A 358 10.15 4.75 9.23
C VAL A 358 9.39 3.94 10.27
N GLU A 359 9.55 4.31 11.55
CA GLU A 359 8.91 3.65 12.69
C GLU A 359 7.39 3.87 12.70
N TRP A 360 6.95 5.08 12.36
CA TRP A 360 5.55 5.50 12.39
C TRP A 360 5.16 6.25 11.12
N ILE A 361 4.00 5.89 10.54
CA ILE A 361 3.46 6.54 9.34
C ILE A 361 2.15 7.25 9.70
N PRO A 362 2.09 8.60 9.66
CA PRO A 362 0.85 9.34 9.91
C PRO A 362 -0.30 8.87 9.03
N GLY A 363 -1.49 8.65 9.62
CA GLY A 363 -2.69 8.19 8.91
C GLY A 363 -2.77 6.68 8.63
N ALA A 364 -1.70 5.91 8.82
CA ALA A 364 -1.69 4.45 8.60
C ALA A 364 -1.91 3.67 9.91
N THR A 365 -3.10 3.78 10.49
CA THR A 365 -3.40 3.30 11.85
C THR A 365 -3.29 1.77 11.98
N VAL A 366 -3.90 1.03 11.07
CA VAL A 366 -3.91 -0.45 11.05
C VAL A 366 -2.52 -0.98 10.79
N LEU A 367 -1.78 -0.39 9.84
CA LEU A 367 -0.40 -0.78 9.54
C LEU A 367 0.51 -0.56 10.75
N ASN A 368 0.44 0.63 11.36
CA ASN A 368 1.28 0.93 12.52
C ASN A 368 0.96 0.02 13.70
N GLU A 369 -0.31 -0.29 13.93
CA GLU A 369 -0.71 -1.26 14.97
C GLU A 369 -0.17 -2.66 14.65
N GLY A 370 -0.26 -3.11 13.40
CA GLY A 370 0.34 -4.37 12.96
C GLY A 370 1.85 -4.42 13.25
N ARG A 371 2.59 -3.35 12.92
CA ARG A 371 4.03 -3.23 13.24
C ARG A 371 4.29 -3.30 14.75
N ARG A 372 3.51 -2.57 15.57
CA ARG A 372 3.62 -2.63 17.03
C ARG A 372 3.39 -4.04 17.57
N GLN A 373 2.41 -4.77 17.04
CA GLN A 373 2.16 -6.15 17.46
C GLN A 373 3.31 -7.09 17.06
N MET A 374 3.84 -6.95 15.83
CA MET A 374 5.00 -7.73 15.39
C MET A 374 6.22 -7.51 16.27
N GLU A 375 6.46 -6.26 16.69
CA GLU A 375 7.53 -5.94 17.63
C GLU A 375 7.24 -6.47 19.04
N LYS A 376 6.01 -6.27 19.53
CA LYS A 376 5.56 -6.71 20.86
C LYS A 376 5.71 -8.21 21.06
N PHE A 377 5.39 -9.02 20.05
CA PHE A 377 5.53 -10.48 20.09
C PHE A 377 6.91 -10.96 19.60
N GLY A 378 7.77 -10.06 19.13
CA GLY A 378 9.14 -10.39 18.72
C GLY A 378 9.21 -11.25 17.47
N CYS A 379 8.32 -11.07 16.50
CA CYS A 379 8.32 -11.87 15.26
C CYS A 379 9.69 -11.83 14.55
N TYR A 380 10.36 -10.67 14.59
CA TYR A 380 11.69 -10.45 14.01
C TYR A 380 12.81 -11.29 14.65
N ALA A 381 12.58 -11.82 15.86
CA ALA A 381 13.57 -12.64 16.53
C ALA A 381 13.68 -14.02 15.86
N CYS A 382 12.54 -14.65 15.60
CA CYS A 382 12.47 -15.95 14.93
C CYS A 382 12.49 -15.81 13.41
N HIS A 383 11.91 -14.76 12.85
CA HIS A 383 11.82 -14.54 11.41
C HIS A 383 12.70 -13.39 10.99
N LYS A 384 13.50 -13.59 9.93
CA LYS A 384 14.18 -12.45 9.31
C LYS A 384 13.16 -11.47 8.72
N ILE A 385 13.29 -10.21 9.10
CA ILE A 385 12.52 -9.08 8.58
C ILE A 385 13.52 -7.98 8.26
N GLU A 386 13.64 -7.67 6.97
CA GLU A 386 14.56 -6.64 6.48
C GLU A 386 14.36 -5.30 7.20
N GLY A 387 15.45 -4.76 7.75
CA GLY A 387 15.48 -3.50 8.49
C GLY A 387 15.18 -3.65 9.99
N TRP A 388 14.90 -4.86 10.50
CA TRP A 388 14.60 -5.12 11.92
C TRP A 388 15.69 -5.93 12.63
N GLU A 389 16.77 -6.29 11.95
CA GLU A 389 17.85 -7.13 12.46
C GLU A 389 18.60 -6.50 13.64
N HIS A 390 18.55 -5.17 13.75
CA HIS A 390 19.17 -4.40 14.83
C HIS A 390 18.35 -4.38 16.12
N LYS A 391 17.09 -4.85 16.09
CA LYS A 391 16.23 -4.85 17.26
C LYS A 391 16.74 -5.86 18.30
N ARG A 392 16.69 -5.46 19.57
CA ARG A 392 17.09 -6.29 20.71
C ARG A 392 16.24 -7.57 20.74
N LYS A 393 16.85 -8.69 21.13
CA LYS A 393 16.09 -9.93 21.37
C LYS A 393 14.98 -9.73 22.43
N PRO A 394 13.77 -10.29 22.21
CA PRO A 394 12.61 -10.08 23.08
C PRO A 394 12.69 -10.85 24.41
N GLY A 395 13.44 -11.95 24.47
CA GLY A 395 13.60 -12.75 25.68
C GLY A 395 14.74 -12.23 26.56
N PRO A 396 14.67 -12.47 27.89
CA PRO A 396 15.77 -12.14 28.78
C PRO A 396 16.99 -13.04 28.50
N SER A 397 18.19 -12.52 28.79
CA SER A 397 19.41 -13.32 28.79
C SER A 397 19.28 -14.50 29.78
N LEU A 398 19.69 -15.69 29.33
CA LEU A 398 19.75 -16.89 30.15
C LEU A 398 21.16 -17.17 30.69
N LYS A 399 22.15 -16.32 30.38
CA LYS A 399 23.55 -16.51 30.79
C LYS A 399 23.73 -16.68 32.30
N LYS A 400 22.91 -16.04 33.13
CA LYS A 400 22.98 -16.09 34.61
C LYS A 400 21.72 -16.66 35.26
N ILE A 401 20.93 -17.43 34.51
CA ILE A 401 19.57 -17.82 34.92
C ILE A 401 19.52 -18.62 36.22
N ALA A 402 20.54 -19.45 36.48
CA ALA A 402 20.60 -20.31 37.67
C ALA A 402 20.65 -19.50 38.98
N ALA A 403 21.12 -18.25 38.94
CA ALA A 403 21.15 -17.37 40.11
C ALA A 403 19.84 -16.59 40.33
N LYS A 404 18.92 -16.61 39.34
CA LYS A 404 17.67 -15.85 39.36
C LYS A 404 16.47 -16.70 39.73
N VAL A 405 16.35 -17.89 39.15
CA VAL A 405 15.20 -18.79 39.32
C VAL A 405 15.69 -20.19 39.68
N ASP A 406 14.84 -21.00 40.31
CA ASP A 406 15.14 -22.42 40.52
C ASP A 406 14.80 -23.27 39.28
N LYS A 407 15.37 -24.48 39.23
CA LYS A 407 15.23 -25.39 38.09
C LYS A 407 13.79 -25.91 37.93
N LYS A 408 13.04 -26.06 39.02
CA LYS A 408 11.63 -26.48 38.99
C LYS A 408 10.79 -25.39 38.31
N PHE A 409 10.96 -24.13 38.72
CA PHE A 409 10.32 -22.98 38.07
C PHE A 409 10.62 -22.95 36.57
N PHE A 410 11.88 -23.13 36.16
CA PHE A 410 12.26 -23.10 34.75
C PHE A 410 11.54 -24.16 33.93
N LYS A 411 11.47 -25.41 34.40
CA LYS A 411 10.78 -26.50 33.69
C LYS A 411 9.29 -26.20 33.51
N SER A 412 8.60 -25.80 34.58
CA SER A 412 7.18 -25.44 34.52
C SER A 412 6.93 -24.21 33.63
N TRP A 413 7.84 -23.24 33.65
CA TRP A 413 7.77 -22.05 32.80
C TRP A 413 7.93 -22.40 31.33
N VAL A 414 8.93 -23.24 30.98
CA VAL A 414 9.14 -23.69 29.60
C VAL A 414 7.96 -24.52 29.10
N TRP A 415 7.35 -25.33 29.97
CA TRP A 415 6.17 -26.14 29.62
C TRP A 415 4.93 -25.29 29.33
N SER A 416 4.59 -24.36 30.24
CA SER A 416 3.39 -23.53 30.10
C SER A 416 3.58 -22.13 30.70
N PRO A 417 4.15 -21.17 29.94
CA PRO A 417 4.40 -19.81 30.44
C PRO A 417 3.11 -19.09 30.88
N LYS A 418 1.99 -19.35 30.19
CA LYS A 418 0.69 -18.70 30.45
C LYS A 418 0.05 -19.17 31.76
N SER A 419 0.39 -20.35 32.25
CA SER A 419 -0.06 -20.85 33.57
C SER A 419 0.52 -20.04 34.73
N PHE A 420 1.72 -19.48 34.57
CA PHE A 420 2.31 -18.55 35.54
C PHE A 420 1.73 -17.14 35.40
N ASN A 421 1.62 -16.66 34.16
CA ASN A 421 1.18 -15.31 33.85
C ASN A 421 0.44 -15.27 32.50
N LYS A 422 -0.85 -14.90 32.53
CA LYS A 422 -1.69 -14.75 31.32
C LYS A 422 -1.14 -13.76 30.28
N HIS A 423 -0.31 -12.81 30.71
CA HIS A 423 0.36 -11.82 29.87
C HIS A 423 1.75 -12.27 29.36
N ALA A 424 2.15 -13.53 29.59
CA ALA A 424 3.41 -14.06 29.10
C ALA A 424 3.46 -14.04 27.56
N LYS A 425 4.55 -13.47 27.02
CA LYS A 425 4.82 -13.36 25.58
C LYS A 425 5.61 -14.54 25.02
N MET A 426 6.25 -15.34 25.88
CA MET A 426 6.97 -16.54 25.45
C MET A 426 5.97 -17.54 24.84
N PRO A 427 6.20 -18.04 23.61
CA PRO A 427 5.35 -19.05 23.00
C PRO A 427 5.29 -20.32 23.85
N GLN A 428 4.16 -21.01 23.79
CA GLN A 428 4.01 -22.35 24.35
C GLN A 428 4.31 -23.36 23.24
N PHE A 429 5.41 -24.09 23.39
CA PHE A 429 5.89 -25.10 22.43
C PHE A 429 5.42 -26.51 22.79
N PHE A 430 5.13 -26.75 24.06
CA PHE A 430 4.71 -28.03 24.62
C PHE A 430 3.23 -28.01 24.96
N ASP A 431 2.65 -29.18 25.22
CA ASP A 431 1.22 -29.29 25.56
C ASP A 431 0.34 -28.62 24.48
N GLN A 432 0.68 -28.86 23.20
CA GLN A 432 -0.05 -28.37 22.03
C GLN A 432 -0.90 -29.48 21.43
N VAL A 433 -1.96 -29.10 20.70
CA VAL A 433 -2.91 -30.05 20.09
C VAL A 433 -2.26 -31.08 19.17
N ASN A 434 -1.14 -30.75 18.53
CA ASN A 434 -0.41 -31.65 17.64
C ASN A 434 0.65 -32.52 18.35
N ASN A 435 1.03 -32.18 19.59
CA ASN A 435 2.13 -32.84 20.29
C ASN A 435 1.78 -33.36 21.71
N ASN A 436 0.51 -33.29 22.12
CA ASN A 436 0.02 -33.81 23.41
C ASN A 436 -1.03 -34.94 23.28
N THR A 437 -1.26 -35.48 22.07
CA THR A 437 -2.33 -36.47 21.83
C THR A 437 -1.87 -37.92 22.05
N LYS A 438 -0.60 -38.22 21.80
CA LYS A 438 -0.01 -39.56 21.98
C LYS A 438 0.86 -39.55 23.24
N LYS A 439 0.71 -40.54 24.13
CA LYS A 439 1.54 -40.68 25.35
C LYS A 439 3.04 -40.62 25.05
N GLU A 440 3.44 -41.28 23.96
CA GLU A 440 4.81 -41.23 23.42
C GLU A 440 5.32 -39.81 23.19
N PHE A 441 4.50 -38.92 22.63
CA PHE A 441 4.90 -37.52 22.37
C PHE A 441 5.00 -36.72 23.66
N ILE A 442 4.15 -37.02 24.65
CA ILE A 442 4.22 -36.43 25.99
C ILE A 442 5.56 -36.80 26.63
N ASP A 443 5.92 -38.08 26.61
CA ASP A 443 7.19 -38.57 27.18
C ASP A 443 8.40 -37.92 26.53
N LYS A 444 8.38 -37.77 25.20
CA LYS A 444 9.42 -37.07 24.44
C LYS A 444 9.49 -35.59 24.81
N ASN A 445 8.36 -34.90 24.92
CA ASN A 445 8.32 -33.50 25.37
C ASN A 445 8.89 -33.33 26.79
N VAL A 446 8.51 -34.20 27.73
CA VAL A 446 9.03 -34.20 29.11
C VAL A 446 10.54 -34.42 29.12
N ALA A 447 11.04 -35.34 28.28
CA ALA A 447 12.47 -35.58 28.14
C ALA A 447 13.21 -34.35 27.58
N GLU A 448 12.70 -33.70 26.53
CA GLU A 448 13.29 -32.49 25.98
C GLU A 448 13.34 -31.36 27.02
N VAL A 449 12.27 -31.12 27.80
CA VAL A 449 12.24 -30.04 28.82
C VAL A 449 13.21 -30.29 29.97
N ASN A 450 13.28 -31.52 30.48
CA ASN A 450 14.26 -31.87 31.51
C ASN A 450 15.70 -31.71 30.98
N ALA A 451 15.98 -32.21 29.77
CA ALA A 451 17.29 -32.09 29.14
C ALA A 451 17.69 -30.62 28.89
N MET A 452 16.76 -29.78 28.43
CA MET A 452 16.99 -28.33 28.27
C MET A 452 17.34 -27.68 29.61
N ALA A 453 16.64 -28.02 30.69
CA ALA A 453 16.94 -27.49 32.01
C ALA A 453 18.36 -27.88 32.48
N GLU A 454 18.75 -29.14 32.30
CA GLU A 454 20.12 -29.57 32.65
C GLU A 454 21.18 -28.85 31.81
N TYR A 455 20.97 -28.75 30.50
CA TYR A 455 21.88 -28.04 29.60
C TYR A 455 22.04 -26.57 29.96
N ILE A 456 20.93 -25.83 30.10
CA ILE A 456 20.95 -24.41 30.46
C ILE A 456 21.63 -24.18 31.83
N TRP A 457 21.41 -25.05 32.82
CA TRP A 457 22.11 -24.95 34.11
C TRP A 457 23.61 -25.19 33.97
N SER A 458 24.01 -26.16 33.16
CA SER A 458 25.44 -26.50 32.97
C SER A 458 26.27 -25.39 32.32
N ILE A 459 25.62 -24.48 31.59
CA ILE A 459 26.27 -23.35 30.91
C ILE A 459 25.98 -22.01 31.57
N SER A 460 25.23 -21.99 32.68
CA SER A 460 24.93 -20.76 33.39
C SER A 460 26.18 -20.25 34.09
N GLU A 461 26.50 -18.99 33.86
CA GLU A 461 27.52 -18.24 34.56
C GLU A 461 27.12 -18.04 36.03
N ASP A 462 28.12 -18.00 36.90
CA ASP A 462 27.94 -17.68 38.30
C ASP A 462 27.56 -16.21 38.48
N TYR A 463 26.59 -15.96 39.35
CA TYR A 463 26.22 -14.63 39.80
C TYR A 463 25.94 -14.63 41.29
N LYS A 464 26.52 -13.66 42.00
CA LYS A 464 26.29 -13.44 43.43
C LYS A 464 25.55 -12.12 43.64
N PRO A 465 24.35 -12.14 44.25
CA PRO A 465 23.71 -10.92 44.72
C PRO A 465 24.64 -10.13 45.64
N PHE A 466 24.78 -8.82 45.41
CA PHE A 466 25.66 -7.96 46.19
C PHE A 466 24.96 -7.36 47.42
N ALA A 467 23.63 -7.36 47.43
CA ALA A 467 22.80 -6.91 48.54
C ALA A 467 22.00 -8.09 49.11
N LYS A 468 21.70 -8.00 50.41
CA LYS A 468 20.88 -8.98 51.13
C LYS A 468 19.53 -8.39 51.50
N PHE A 469 18.50 -9.22 51.46
CA PHE A 469 17.19 -8.88 51.99
C PHE A 469 17.22 -8.93 53.52
N THR A 470 16.82 -7.83 54.15
CA THR A 470 16.87 -7.62 55.61
C THR A 470 15.48 -7.42 56.21
N GLY A 471 14.43 -7.67 55.44
CA GLY A 471 13.04 -7.40 55.83
C GLY A 471 12.58 -6.00 55.43
N GLY A 472 11.27 -5.83 55.23
CA GLY A 472 10.69 -4.57 54.78
C GLY A 472 9.18 -4.50 55.02
N ASP A 473 8.63 -3.29 54.93
CA ASP A 473 7.21 -3.01 55.09
C ASP A 473 6.48 -3.19 53.74
N LYS A 474 5.58 -4.19 53.68
CA LYS A 474 4.81 -4.51 52.46
C LYS A 474 3.89 -3.39 52.01
N LYS A 475 3.29 -2.63 52.95
CA LYS A 475 2.39 -1.52 52.62
C LYS A 475 3.19 -0.37 52.02
N ARG A 476 4.30 0.00 52.64
CA ARG A 476 5.22 1.01 52.08
C ARG A 476 5.78 0.56 50.73
N GLY A 477 6.15 -0.70 50.59
CA GLY A 477 6.61 -1.28 49.32
C GLY A 477 5.59 -1.16 48.20
N LYS A 478 4.31 -1.41 48.50
CA LYS A 478 3.20 -1.25 47.54
C LYS A 478 3.05 0.21 47.07
N GLU A 479 3.12 1.17 47.99
CA GLU A 479 3.05 2.60 47.65
C GLU A 479 4.29 3.08 46.87
N LEU A 480 5.47 2.54 47.19
CA LEU A 480 6.69 2.82 46.44
C LEU A 480 6.63 2.31 45.00
N VAL A 481 6.08 1.12 44.76
CA VAL A 481 5.87 0.59 43.40
C VAL A 481 5.03 1.54 42.54
N LYS A 482 4.07 2.25 43.14
CA LYS A 482 3.25 3.25 42.46
C LYS A 482 4.00 4.57 42.26
N SER A 483 4.56 5.12 43.32
CA SER A 483 5.15 6.47 43.34
C SER A 483 6.49 6.58 42.60
N VAL A 484 7.31 5.52 42.61
CA VAL A 484 8.59 5.47 41.88
C VAL A 484 8.38 5.35 40.36
N GLY A 485 7.16 4.99 39.92
CA GLY A 485 6.82 4.86 38.51
C GLY A 485 7.08 3.48 37.91
N CYS A 486 7.14 2.42 38.73
CA CYS A 486 7.31 1.04 38.23
C CYS A 486 6.18 0.64 37.27
N MET A 487 4.96 1.15 37.52
CA MET A 487 3.80 0.95 36.64
C MET A 487 3.96 1.61 35.27
N GLY A 488 5.00 2.44 35.09
CA GLY A 488 5.51 2.97 33.82
C GLY A 488 5.75 1.91 32.75
N CYS A 489 6.25 0.75 33.18
CA CYS A 489 6.65 -0.33 32.30
C CYS A 489 6.07 -1.69 32.69
N HIS A 490 5.69 -1.86 33.96
CA HIS A 490 5.22 -3.12 34.52
C HIS A 490 3.72 -3.11 34.81
N GLY A 491 3.05 -4.23 34.55
CA GLY A 491 1.71 -4.50 35.09
C GLY A 491 1.75 -5.32 36.39
N ALA A 492 0.74 -5.17 37.23
CA ALA A 492 0.51 -5.99 38.42
C ALA A 492 -0.98 -6.04 38.79
N GLU A 493 -1.41 -7.10 39.46
CA GLU A 493 -2.76 -7.19 40.04
C GLU A 493 -2.95 -6.10 41.09
N GLY A 494 -4.10 -5.40 41.02
CA GLY A 494 -4.42 -4.26 41.87
C GLY A 494 -3.80 -2.93 41.42
N PHE A 495 -3.22 -2.88 40.21
CA PHE A 495 -2.67 -1.69 39.55
C PHE A 495 -3.11 -1.58 38.08
N GLU A 496 -4.27 -2.15 37.74
CA GLU A 496 -4.77 -2.23 36.37
C GLU A 496 -5.03 -0.85 35.78
N ALA A 497 -5.54 0.10 36.59
CA ALA A 497 -5.82 1.46 36.16
C ALA A 497 -4.53 2.22 35.80
N GLU A 498 -3.49 2.08 36.61
CA GLU A 498 -2.17 2.67 36.37
C GLU A 498 -1.50 2.05 35.13
N SER A 499 -1.52 0.72 35.03
CA SER A 499 -0.85 -0.01 33.95
C SER A 499 -1.52 0.20 32.59
N LYS A 500 -2.85 0.34 32.56
CA LYS A 500 -3.62 0.51 31.31
C LYS A 500 -3.43 1.90 30.69
N LYS A 501 -3.18 2.94 31.50
CA LYS A 501 -3.05 4.33 31.01
C LYS A 501 -1.91 4.53 30.01
N ILE A 502 -0.89 3.67 30.04
CA ILE A 502 0.34 3.82 29.25
C ILE A 502 0.77 2.52 28.54
N ASP A 503 -0.13 1.54 28.44
CA ASP A 503 0.14 0.20 27.89
C ASP A 503 1.41 -0.45 28.50
N ALA A 504 1.52 -0.42 29.84
CA ALA A 504 2.68 -0.85 30.60
C ALA A 504 2.96 -2.36 30.50
N TYR A 505 3.60 -2.79 29.40
CA TYR A 505 4.06 -4.17 29.19
C TYR A 505 5.41 -4.25 28.49
N ALA A 506 6.22 -3.19 28.61
CA ALA A 506 7.64 -3.22 28.25
C ALA A 506 8.43 -4.07 29.26
N GLY A 507 8.03 -4.03 30.54
CA GLY A 507 8.54 -4.90 31.60
C GLY A 507 7.67 -6.14 31.83
N PRO A 508 8.19 -7.17 32.54
CA PRO A 508 7.41 -8.34 32.94
C PRO A 508 6.30 -7.98 33.93
N PHE A 509 5.18 -8.71 33.87
CA PHE A 509 4.12 -8.63 34.88
C PHE A 509 4.67 -9.05 36.25
N LEU A 510 4.41 -8.25 37.29
CA LEU A 510 5.04 -8.41 38.61
C LEU A 510 4.30 -9.37 39.54
N THR A 511 3.00 -9.64 39.31
CA THR A 511 2.29 -10.67 40.07
C THR A 511 2.96 -12.03 39.87
N GLY A 512 3.21 -12.74 40.97
CA GLY A 512 3.92 -14.02 40.98
C GLY A 512 5.43 -13.91 41.17
N THR A 513 6.00 -12.70 41.26
CA THR A 513 7.46 -12.52 41.44
C THR A 513 8.02 -13.32 42.61
N GLY A 514 7.28 -13.42 43.73
CA GLY A 514 7.68 -14.19 44.91
C GLY A 514 7.73 -15.71 44.72
N SER A 515 7.18 -16.22 43.61
CA SER A 515 7.28 -17.62 43.18
C SER A 515 8.43 -17.87 42.19
N LYS A 516 9.07 -16.80 41.70
CA LYS A 516 10.04 -16.87 40.59
C LYS A 516 11.47 -16.60 41.03
N VAL A 517 11.69 -15.62 41.91
CA VAL A 517 13.03 -15.12 42.23
C VAL A 517 13.37 -15.24 43.71
N ASN A 518 14.67 -15.22 44.01
CA ASN A 518 15.18 -15.09 45.38
C ASN A 518 15.11 -13.61 45.86
N ALA A 519 14.88 -13.39 47.17
CA ALA A 519 14.76 -12.06 47.75
C ALA A 519 16.08 -11.25 47.68
N ASP A 520 17.24 -11.86 47.92
CA ASP A 520 18.55 -11.20 47.83
C ASP A 520 18.84 -10.78 46.37
N TRP A 521 18.47 -11.64 45.43
CA TRP A 521 18.53 -11.32 44.00
C TRP A 521 17.66 -10.10 43.68
N LEU A 522 16.44 -10.04 44.20
CA LEU A 522 15.49 -8.96 43.91
C LEU A 522 15.95 -7.63 44.49
N VAL A 523 16.47 -7.59 45.72
CA VAL A 523 17.04 -6.35 46.30
C VAL A 523 18.21 -5.87 45.45
N SER A 524 19.14 -6.77 45.10
CA SER A 524 20.30 -6.42 44.27
C SER A 524 19.88 -5.90 42.89
N TRP A 525 18.86 -6.52 42.28
CA TRP A 525 18.29 -6.11 41.00
C TRP A 525 17.65 -4.72 41.09
N LEU A 526 16.87 -4.42 42.13
CA LEU A 526 16.21 -3.12 42.31
C LEU A 526 17.22 -1.98 42.50
N ILE A 527 18.34 -2.23 43.17
CA ILE A 527 19.39 -1.22 43.41
C ILE A 527 20.20 -0.96 42.13
N LYS A 528 20.68 -2.03 41.48
CA LYS A 528 21.56 -1.93 40.30
C LYS A 528 21.25 -3.03 39.27
N PRO A 529 20.19 -2.86 38.45
CA PRO A 529 19.82 -3.85 37.43
C PRO A 529 20.97 -4.21 36.47
N SER A 530 21.80 -3.22 36.11
CA SER A 530 22.93 -3.36 35.20
C SER A 530 24.04 -4.30 35.70
N HIS A 531 24.10 -4.57 37.01
CA HIS A 531 25.05 -5.54 37.57
C HIS A 531 24.72 -6.98 37.16
N TYR A 532 23.42 -7.30 37.04
CA TYR A 532 22.98 -8.62 36.57
C TYR A 532 22.95 -8.65 35.03
N SER A 533 22.33 -7.65 34.40
CA SER A 533 22.18 -7.55 32.95
C SER A 533 22.62 -6.17 32.44
N PRO A 534 23.81 -6.05 31.84
CA PRO A 534 24.34 -4.76 31.36
C PRO A 534 23.39 -4.03 30.41
N ASP A 535 22.72 -4.75 29.51
CA ASP A 535 21.84 -4.18 28.48
C ASP A 535 20.38 -4.06 28.93
N THR A 536 20.09 -4.09 30.23
CA THR A 536 18.72 -3.96 30.73
C THR A 536 18.13 -2.58 30.44
N ILE A 537 16.86 -2.53 30.01
CA ILE A 537 16.12 -1.27 29.88
C ILE A 537 15.61 -0.73 31.22
N MET A 538 15.63 -1.56 32.28
CA MET A 538 15.16 -1.13 33.60
C MET A 538 16.18 -0.15 34.20
N PRO A 539 15.78 1.12 34.45
CA PRO A 539 16.70 2.11 34.99
C PRO A 539 17.05 1.80 36.45
N SER A 540 18.14 2.38 36.94
CA SER A 540 18.38 2.45 38.39
C SER A 540 17.56 3.61 38.95
N PHE A 541 16.65 3.29 39.87
CA PHE A 541 15.77 4.27 40.50
C PHE A 541 16.41 4.99 41.69
N ARG A 542 17.72 4.78 41.93
CA ARG A 542 18.47 5.35 43.08
C ARG A 542 17.80 5.09 44.43
N LEU A 543 17.14 3.94 44.57
CA LEU A 543 16.47 3.52 45.80
C LEU A 543 17.48 3.40 46.94
N SER A 544 17.10 3.87 48.12
CA SER A 544 17.80 3.50 49.35
C SER A 544 17.67 2.00 49.62
N ASN A 545 18.58 1.46 50.43
CA ASN A 545 18.50 0.06 50.88
C ASN A 545 17.14 -0.25 51.53
N LYS A 546 16.57 0.70 52.29
CA LYS A 546 15.28 0.54 52.95
C LYS A 546 14.14 0.42 51.94
N GLU A 547 14.07 1.34 50.98
CA GLU A 547 13.03 1.33 49.94
C GLU A 547 13.10 0.06 49.08
N ALA A 548 14.31 -0.36 48.68
CA ALA A 548 14.52 -1.60 47.92
C ALA A 548 14.04 -2.84 48.70
N ASN A 549 14.27 -2.87 50.03
CA ASN A 549 13.78 -3.93 50.90
C ASN A 549 12.26 -3.89 51.05
N ASP A 550 11.62 -2.72 51.16
CA ASP A 550 10.16 -2.62 51.24
C ASP A 550 9.47 -3.09 49.96
N ILE A 551 9.97 -2.63 48.81
CA ILE A 551 9.50 -3.07 47.50
C ILE A 551 9.69 -4.58 47.37
N THR A 552 10.85 -5.11 47.77
CA THR A 552 11.10 -6.56 47.79
C THR A 552 10.09 -7.28 48.68
N ALA A 553 9.83 -6.79 49.90
CA ALA A 553 8.88 -7.41 50.82
C ALA A 553 7.46 -7.48 50.21
N TYR A 554 7.05 -6.43 49.51
CA TYR A 554 5.79 -6.42 48.75
C TYR A 554 5.80 -7.43 47.60
N LEU A 555 6.77 -7.36 46.69
CA LEU A 555 6.83 -8.23 45.49
C LEU A 555 7.00 -9.71 45.84
N MET A 556 7.77 -10.03 46.88
CA MET A 556 7.92 -11.40 47.38
C MET A 556 6.62 -11.95 48.01
N SER A 557 5.69 -11.08 48.41
CA SER A 557 4.36 -11.49 48.88
C SER A 557 3.41 -11.87 47.73
N LEU A 558 3.69 -11.43 46.51
CA LEU A 558 2.93 -11.77 45.32
C LEU A 558 3.36 -13.15 44.80
N LYS A 559 2.70 -14.20 45.27
CA LYS A 559 2.96 -15.59 44.87
C LYS A 559 1.85 -16.16 44.00
N ASN A 560 2.22 -17.02 43.06
CA ASN A 560 1.29 -17.81 42.28
C ASN A 560 1.20 -19.23 42.87
N LYS A 561 0.28 -19.43 43.83
CA LYS A 561 0.14 -20.69 44.56
C LYS A 561 -0.27 -21.88 43.68
N SER A 562 -1.00 -21.66 42.59
CA SER A 562 -1.37 -22.74 41.68
C SER A 562 -0.16 -23.20 40.87
N PHE A 563 0.67 -22.25 40.41
CA PHE A 563 1.91 -22.56 39.72
C PHE A 563 2.94 -23.25 40.63
N ASP A 564 3.08 -22.81 41.89
CA ASP A 564 4.02 -23.40 42.86
C ASP A 564 3.77 -24.90 43.11
N LYS A 565 2.50 -25.33 42.97
CA LYS A 565 2.07 -26.72 43.14
C LYS A 565 2.37 -27.60 41.93
N LEU A 566 2.68 -27.03 40.77
CA LEU A 566 3.00 -27.82 39.59
C LEU A 566 4.29 -28.63 39.86
N SER A 567 4.21 -29.94 39.71
CA SER A 567 5.37 -30.83 39.66
C SER A 567 5.66 -31.17 38.20
N PHE A 568 6.94 -31.22 37.84
CA PHE A 568 7.35 -31.65 36.51
C PHE A 568 7.83 -33.09 36.58
N GLU A 569 7.30 -33.95 35.72
CA GLU A 569 7.67 -35.37 35.66
C GLU A 569 9.19 -35.54 35.43
N GLU A 570 9.72 -36.64 35.96
CA GLU A 570 11.11 -37.01 35.71
C GLU A 570 11.31 -37.44 34.25
N MET A 571 12.54 -37.30 33.78
CA MET A 571 12.88 -37.65 32.41
C MET A 571 12.86 -39.17 32.22
N ASN A 572 12.01 -39.63 31.31
CA ASN A 572 12.09 -40.98 30.76
C ASN A 572 13.35 -41.11 29.89
N LYS A 573 14.24 -42.04 30.23
CA LYS A 573 15.55 -42.19 29.57
C LYS A 573 15.44 -42.86 28.22
N GLU A 574 14.50 -43.77 28.06
CA GLU A 574 14.20 -44.44 26.79
C GLU A 574 13.68 -43.43 25.77
N ALA A 575 12.75 -42.55 26.17
CA ALA A 575 12.23 -41.47 25.34
C ALA A 575 13.33 -40.45 24.97
N ARG A 576 14.23 -40.11 25.92
CA ARG A 576 15.42 -39.28 25.63
C ARG A 576 16.29 -39.90 24.55
N ASP A 577 16.62 -41.18 24.72
CA ASP A 577 17.52 -41.93 23.84
C ASP A 577 16.91 -42.10 22.44
N GLU A 578 15.59 -42.31 22.35
CA GLU A 578 14.85 -42.38 21.10
C GLU A 578 14.88 -41.04 20.34
N VAL A 579 14.65 -39.92 21.04
CA VAL A 579 14.70 -38.58 20.42
C VAL A 579 16.11 -38.29 19.91
N LEU A 580 17.14 -38.59 20.70
CA LEU A 580 18.54 -38.44 20.27
C LEU A 580 18.87 -39.30 19.06
N LEU A 581 18.44 -40.55 19.07
CA LEU A 581 18.64 -41.46 17.94
C LEU A 581 18.02 -40.86 16.67
N SER A 582 16.81 -40.30 16.76
CA SER A 582 16.13 -39.64 15.63
C SER A 582 16.88 -38.42 15.07
N TYR A 583 17.67 -37.72 15.91
CA TYR A 583 18.50 -36.60 15.50
C TYR A 583 19.82 -37.05 14.87
N PHE A 584 20.43 -38.13 15.38
CA PHE A 584 21.66 -38.68 14.82
C PHE A 584 21.38 -39.39 13.48
N SER A 585 20.29 -40.14 13.39
CA SER A 585 19.87 -40.82 12.15
C SER A 585 19.35 -39.88 11.06
N ALA A 586 19.30 -38.57 11.30
CA ALA A 586 19.00 -37.59 10.27
C ALA A 586 20.12 -37.47 9.22
N PHE A 587 21.37 -37.81 9.60
CA PHE A 587 22.54 -37.73 8.74
C PHE A 587 23.39 -39.01 8.73
N ASP A 588 23.26 -39.85 9.77
CA ASP A 588 23.96 -41.14 9.89
C ASP A 588 23.01 -42.32 9.63
N THR A 589 23.54 -43.52 9.33
CA THR A 589 22.71 -44.73 9.37
C THR A 589 22.26 -45.03 10.81
N VAL A 590 21.19 -45.81 10.96
CA VAL A 590 20.64 -46.14 12.28
C VAL A 590 21.69 -46.86 13.15
N GLU A 591 22.50 -47.74 12.56
CA GLU A 591 23.54 -48.49 13.26
C GLU A 591 24.65 -47.57 13.78
N VAL A 592 25.09 -46.62 12.96
CA VAL A 592 26.11 -45.62 13.35
C VAL A 592 25.57 -44.72 14.47
N ALA A 593 24.32 -44.27 14.34
CA ALA A 593 23.65 -43.44 15.32
C ALA A 593 23.48 -44.17 16.67
N GLN A 594 23.09 -45.45 16.66
CA GLN A 594 23.03 -46.30 17.85
C GLN A 594 24.40 -46.50 18.48
N GLY A 595 25.43 -46.79 17.67
CA GLY A 595 26.80 -46.96 18.13
C GLY A 595 27.36 -45.68 18.77
N ARG A 596 27.01 -44.50 18.25
CA ARG A 596 27.33 -43.20 18.86
C ARG A 596 26.63 -43.04 20.20
N LEU A 597 25.33 -43.31 20.26
CA LEU A 597 24.54 -43.17 21.48
C LEU A 597 25.05 -44.12 22.59
N ALA A 598 25.45 -45.34 22.26
CA ALA A 598 25.98 -46.32 23.21
C ALA A 598 27.31 -45.90 23.87
N LYS A 599 28.11 -45.06 23.19
CA LYS A 599 29.38 -44.53 23.72
C LYS A 599 29.21 -43.34 24.68
N MET A 600 28.03 -42.71 24.70
CA MET A 600 27.77 -41.54 25.53
C MET A 600 27.28 -41.95 26.93
N SER A 601 27.79 -41.28 27.96
CA SER A 601 27.26 -41.37 29.31
C SER A 601 25.85 -40.78 29.41
N ASP A 602 25.12 -41.13 30.47
CA ASP A 602 23.78 -40.62 30.73
C ASP A 602 23.74 -39.07 30.79
N ARG A 603 24.77 -38.46 31.38
CA ARG A 603 24.92 -37.01 31.45
C ARG A 603 25.17 -36.42 30.06
N GLU A 604 26.08 -36.99 29.28
CA GLU A 604 26.36 -36.51 27.92
C GLU A 604 25.14 -36.59 27.02
N LYS A 605 24.38 -37.70 27.07
CA LYS A 605 23.12 -37.84 26.35
C LYS A 605 22.15 -36.71 26.73
N THR A 606 21.98 -36.48 28.02
CA THR A 606 21.08 -35.44 28.53
C THR A 606 21.48 -34.04 28.07
N LEU A 607 22.76 -33.69 28.16
CA LEU A 607 23.26 -32.39 27.73
C LEU A 607 23.18 -32.21 26.20
N GLU A 608 23.46 -33.26 25.43
CA GLU A 608 23.35 -33.23 23.97
C GLU A 608 21.88 -33.07 23.54
N LEU A 609 20.93 -33.78 24.19
CA LEU A 609 19.51 -33.59 23.91
C LEU A 609 19.11 -32.16 24.24
N GLY A 610 19.47 -31.65 25.42
CA GLY A 610 19.13 -30.30 25.84
C GLY A 610 19.64 -29.24 24.87
N LYS A 611 20.89 -29.36 24.41
CA LYS A 611 21.47 -28.49 23.39
C LYS A 611 20.69 -28.57 22.07
N ARG A 612 20.34 -29.76 21.60
CA ARG A 612 19.57 -29.95 20.37
C ARG A 612 18.15 -29.40 20.48
N SER A 613 17.47 -29.62 21.61
CA SER A 613 16.12 -29.10 21.86
C SER A 613 16.11 -27.57 21.93
N VAL A 614 17.09 -26.93 22.61
CA VAL A 614 17.27 -25.46 22.57
C VAL A 614 17.44 -24.95 21.13
N GLY A 615 18.17 -25.70 20.30
CA GLY A 615 18.33 -25.42 18.88
C GLY A 615 17.03 -25.62 18.07
N LYS A 616 16.33 -26.73 18.27
CA LYS A 616 15.06 -27.07 17.62
C LYS A 616 14.01 -26.01 17.90
N TYR A 617 13.76 -25.66 19.15
CA TYR A 617 12.76 -24.64 19.48
C TYR A 617 13.24 -23.20 19.23
N GLY A 618 14.48 -23.04 18.73
CA GLY A 618 15.02 -21.74 18.37
C GLY A 618 15.13 -20.78 19.55
N CYS A 619 15.30 -21.27 20.78
CA CYS A 619 15.26 -20.44 21.99
C CYS A 619 16.31 -19.32 21.93
N TYR A 620 17.44 -19.56 21.26
CA TYR A 620 18.52 -18.60 21.04
C TYR A 620 18.14 -17.37 20.20
N SER A 621 17.05 -17.48 19.42
CA SER A 621 16.49 -16.37 18.63
C SER A 621 15.95 -15.27 19.55
N CYS A 622 15.32 -15.68 20.66
CA CYS A 622 14.75 -14.76 21.65
C CYS A 622 15.65 -14.56 22.87
N HIS A 623 16.51 -15.52 23.21
CA HIS A 623 17.33 -15.49 24.42
C HIS A 623 18.82 -15.42 24.09
N ASP A 624 19.58 -14.76 24.95
CA ASP A 624 21.04 -14.89 24.94
C ASP A 624 21.44 -16.16 25.69
N ILE A 625 22.02 -17.10 24.96
CA ILE A 625 22.42 -18.43 25.43
C ILE A 625 23.84 -18.68 24.95
N SER A 626 24.74 -18.99 25.87
CA SER A 626 26.14 -19.28 25.58
C SER A 626 26.29 -20.48 24.64
N GLY A 627 27.05 -20.34 23.55
CA GLY A 627 27.27 -21.37 22.54
C GLY A 627 26.27 -21.36 21.37
N PHE A 628 25.37 -20.38 21.33
CA PHE A 628 24.41 -20.17 20.24
C PHE A 628 24.53 -18.79 19.57
N GLU A 629 25.59 -18.04 19.88
CA GLU A 629 25.89 -16.76 19.27
C GLU A 629 26.04 -16.89 17.74
N GLY A 630 25.54 -15.90 16.99
CA GLY A 630 25.69 -15.83 15.53
C GLY A 630 24.84 -16.81 14.72
N ARG A 631 23.99 -17.65 15.35
CA ARG A 631 23.07 -18.52 14.61
C ARG A 631 21.94 -17.74 13.93
N SER A 632 21.60 -18.17 12.72
CA SER A 632 20.46 -17.62 11.98
C SER A 632 19.12 -17.88 12.69
N PRO A 633 18.15 -16.95 12.55
CA PRO A 633 16.78 -17.16 13.01
C PRO A 633 16.17 -18.46 12.46
N ILE A 634 15.28 -19.09 13.25
CA ILE A 634 14.74 -20.42 12.93
C ILE A 634 13.54 -20.39 11.96
N GLY A 635 12.85 -19.26 11.88
CA GLY A 635 11.64 -19.08 11.08
C GLY A 635 11.94 -18.64 9.65
N PRO A 636 11.02 -18.89 8.70
CA PRO A 636 11.15 -18.42 7.33
C PRO A 636 11.24 -16.89 7.27
N GLU A 637 11.94 -16.36 6.27
CA GLU A 637 12.03 -14.92 6.05
C GLU A 637 10.66 -14.31 5.72
N LEU A 638 10.30 -13.22 6.40
CA LEU A 638 9.00 -12.54 6.24
C LEU A 638 9.08 -11.23 5.46
N SER A 639 10.27 -10.75 5.11
CA SER A 639 10.50 -9.46 4.42
C SER A 639 9.58 -9.24 3.20
N LYS A 640 9.31 -10.31 2.43
CA LYS A 640 8.50 -10.25 1.20
C LYS A 640 7.25 -11.14 1.24
N VAL A 641 6.82 -11.59 2.42
CA VAL A 641 5.64 -12.48 2.56
C VAL A 641 4.37 -11.85 2.00
N GLY A 642 4.23 -10.54 2.14
CA GLY A 642 3.11 -9.76 1.59
C GLY A 642 3.09 -9.67 0.07
N SER A 643 4.20 -9.95 -0.62
CA SER A 643 4.28 -9.98 -2.10
C SER A 643 4.27 -11.39 -2.67
N LYS A 644 4.26 -12.41 -1.81
CA LYS A 644 4.25 -13.82 -2.20
C LYS A 644 2.96 -14.14 -2.98
N PRO A 645 3.04 -14.76 -4.18
CA PRO A 645 1.86 -15.20 -4.93
C PRO A 645 1.05 -16.23 -4.14
N LEU A 646 -0.28 -16.21 -4.31
CA LEU A 646 -1.20 -17.13 -3.63
C LEU A 646 -0.83 -18.61 -3.84
N THR A 647 -0.39 -18.96 -5.05
CA THR A 647 0.01 -20.34 -5.42
C THR A 647 1.20 -20.89 -4.65
N GLN A 648 1.94 -20.03 -3.95
CA GLN A 648 3.06 -20.44 -3.11
C GLN A 648 2.67 -20.62 -1.62
N PHE A 649 1.40 -20.41 -1.27
CA PHE A 649 0.87 -20.74 0.05
C PHE A 649 0.28 -22.15 0.03
N GLY A 650 0.77 -23.00 0.93
CA GLY A 650 0.28 -24.38 1.06
C GLY A 650 -0.96 -24.42 1.95
N PHE A 651 -2.14 -24.63 1.36
CA PHE A 651 -3.39 -24.79 2.10
C PHE A 651 -3.60 -26.23 2.64
N SER A 652 -2.79 -27.20 2.20
CA SER A 652 -2.85 -28.60 2.66
C SER A 652 -4.30 -29.13 2.63
N HIS A 653 -4.75 -29.82 3.69
CA HIS A 653 -6.09 -30.39 3.85
C HIS A 653 -7.09 -29.45 4.54
N GLU A 654 -6.74 -28.17 4.70
CA GLU A 654 -7.54 -27.22 5.47
C GLU A 654 -8.54 -26.48 4.57
N HIS A 655 -9.72 -27.07 4.43
CA HIS A 655 -10.79 -26.57 3.55
C HIS A 655 -11.65 -25.45 4.16
N ASP A 656 -11.51 -25.19 5.46
CA ASP A 656 -12.22 -24.15 6.21
C ASP A 656 -11.50 -22.77 6.13
N VAL A 657 -10.34 -22.71 5.48
CA VAL A 657 -9.59 -21.47 5.28
C VAL A 657 -10.04 -20.77 4.02
N GLU A 658 -10.27 -19.46 4.12
CA GLU A 658 -10.41 -18.62 2.94
C GLU A 658 -9.16 -18.77 2.06
N HIS A 659 -9.35 -19.17 0.79
CA HIS A 659 -8.27 -19.46 -0.15
C HIS A 659 -7.59 -18.18 -0.69
N SER A 660 -7.21 -17.27 0.21
CA SER A 660 -6.55 -16.00 -0.06
C SER A 660 -5.28 -15.87 0.77
N ARG A 661 -4.39 -14.93 0.40
CA ARG A 661 -3.15 -14.68 1.14
C ARG A 661 -3.42 -14.25 2.58
N ASP A 662 -4.36 -13.33 2.76
CA ASP A 662 -4.75 -12.83 4.08
C ASP A 662 -5.48 -13.90 4.90
N GLY A 663 -6.31 -14.73 4.26
CA GLY A 663 -6.96 -15.89 4.87
C GLY A 663 -5.93 -16.87 5.43
N TRP A 664 -4.95 -17.26 4.61
CA TRP A 664 -3.86 -18.14 5.03
C TRP A 664 -3.03 -17.55 6.17
N ILE A 665 -2.59 -16.29 6.05
CA ILE A 665 -1.76 -15.63 7.08
C ILE A 665 -2.53 -15.54 8.40
N LYS A 666 -3.81 -15.15 8.36
CA LYS A 666 -4.66 -15.08 9.55
C LYS A 666 -4.83 -16.45 10.20
N ALA A 667 -5.13 -17.49 9.43
CA ALA A 667 -5.26 -18.85 9.93
C ALA A 667 -3.96 -19.35 10.57
N HIS A 668 -2.82 -19.07 9.93
CA HIS A 668 -1.50 -19.45 10.43
C HIS A 668 -1.14 -18.69 11.73
N LEU A 669 -1.47 -17.42 11.85
CA LEU A 669 -1.23 -16.63 13.07
C LEU A 669 -2.13 -17.09 14.24
N LEU A 670 -3.36 -17.49 13.96
CA LEU A 670 -4.30 -17.97 14.98
C LEU A 670 -3.92 -19.36 15.52
N ASN A 671 -3.56 -20.27 14.61
CA ASN A 671 -3.12 -21.61 14.98
C ASN A 671 -2.14 -22.17 13.93
N PRO A 672 -0.82 -22.00 14.08
CA PRO A 672 0.14 -22.50 13.11
C PRO A 672 0.18 -24.03 13.07
N ARG A 673 -0.25 -24.73 14.12
CA ARG A 673 -0.21 -26.21 14.18
C ARG A 673 -1.35 -26.87 13.40
N ARG A 674 -2.32 -26.09 12.92
CA ARG A 674 -3.41 -26.61 12.09
C ARG A 674 -2.92 -27.31 10.82
N TRP A 675 -1.77 -26.92 10.28
CA TRP A 675 -1.21 -27.57 9.08
C TRP A 675 -0.63 -28.98 9.34
N ASP A 676 -0.67 -29.46 10.58
CA ASP A 676 -0.41 -30.86 10.94
C ASP A 676 -1.70 -31.69 11.06
N ASN A 677 -2.88 -31.08 11.03
CA ASN A 677 -4.15 -31.79 11.17
C ASN A 677 -4.32 -32.82 10.05
N GLY A 678 -4.65 -34.06 10.42
CA GLY A 678 -4.85 -35.14 9.45
C GLY A 678 -3.57 -35.57 8.71
N VAL A 679 -2.40 -35.07 9.09
CA VAL A 679 -1.11 -35.46 8.51
C VAL A 679 -0.31 -36.27 9.55
N ASP A 680 0.01 -37.53 9.25
CA ASP A 680 0.87 -38.32 10.11
C ASP A 680 2.33 -37.86 9.96
N LYS A 681 2.88 -37.25 11.01
CA LYS A 681 4.24 -36.73 11.06
C LYS A 681 5.00 -37.34 12.23
N PRO A 682 6.30 -37.65 12.07
CA PRO A 682 7.13 -38.04 13.20
C PRO A 682 7.31 -36.85 14.15
N PHE A 683 7.55 -37.13 15.43
CA PHE A 683 7.66 -36.13 16.50
C PHE A 683 8.63 -34.97 16.18
N LYS A 684 9.72 -35.24 15.45
CA LYS A 684 10.72 -34.22 15.08
C LYS A 684 10.23 -33.21 14.04
N ASP A 685 9.23 -33.58 13.23
CA ASP A 685 8.74 -32.80 12.08
C ASP A 685 7.39 -32.10 12.36
N LEU A 686 6.87 -32.25 13.59
CA LEU A 686 5.70 -31.50 14.04
C LEU A 686 5.99 -29.99 14.07
N LEU A 687 4.99 -29.21 13.67
CA LEU A 687 5.06 -27.75 13.73
C LEU A 687 5.17 -27.31 15.19
N ARG A 688 6.14 -26.42 15.42
CA ARG A 688 6.58 -25.99 16.74
C ARG A 688 5.65 -24.97 17.36
#